data_AF-A0A7W7SG21-F1
#
_entry.id   AF-A0A7W7SG21-F1
#
_cell.length_a   1.000
_cell.length_b   1.000
_cell.length_c   1.000
_cell.angle_alpha   90.00
_cell.angle_beta   90.00
_cell.angle_gamma   90.00
#
_symmetry.space_group_name_H-M   'P 1'
#
loop_
_entity.id
_entity.type
_entity.pdbx_description
1 polymer ?
#
loop_
_entity_poly.entity_id
_entity_poly.type
_entity_poly.pdbx_seq_one_letter_code
_entity_poly.pdbx_strand_id
1 'polypeptide(L)'
;MLERALPGRPVAPRATSRRRAGALALAAALSTGSVAVVASLDSASAATVNLLSNADFETGSLAGWSCAGGSGSVIGNPVHGGSYALSAAATAGATAQCQQTVTVQPNTTYTLAGWVQGSYVYLGATGTGVNAQTWTPSATGWSQLSTSFKTGASTTSVTVFTHGWYGQGTYRADDLTLTGPAGSSPSPSVTPSNSASPSASSSASPSVTPSSSASPSPSGSPSGPVGDGKVSTPAGLKVEQVTHNAVVLSWQPSTDQTDNVPAYKVYRQGQLVATSMGTRVTVSSLLPGTTASFSVQGYDGAGHASGQSTPVTVTTAVAPATGPYRSAYFDQWGVYENTYFAKNVDTTGSAAKLDVITYAFANIHPTSHTCFEAVKASDATHEDNPNAGDGAGDAYADYQMDYTSATSVDGSTDVYEQPIKGNFNQLRQLKAKYPNLRLTISIGGWTYSKYFSDAAATDAKRKAFVSSCLNMFLKGDLPKNVAGDPSGGVAAAAGLFDGIDLDWEYPGSAGGHVGNHTSTADKQNFTLLLKEFREQLDAYGAPLGKRFLLTAALPAGQDKIQYLETDRIGAYLDYADVMTYDMHGAWDAKGPTNLQDPLHDSPADPATPITPGNRKYNVDTALTAYTTGLPEYGIAGGFPANKLVLGIPFYWRGWTGVPAGANFGLYQTATGPTPAKPLSQEAGLAAWRELTPTAANTHWDPVTESSWIYDGTNFWTGDTPQAIQARGAYAKSKGLAGMFAFALENDDNAGSLLNAMAGSLN
;
A
#
# COMPACT_ATOMS: atom_id res chain seq x y z
N MET A 1 9.23 15.47 11.83
CA MET A 1 9.61 14.30 11.00
C MET A 1 10.71 13.55 11.76
N LEU A 2 10.44 12.94 12.92
CA LEU A 2 9.70 11.70 13.21
C LEU A 2 10.59 10.43 13.21
N GLU A 3 11.46 10.49 14.23
CA GLU A 3 12.23 9.51 15.01
C GLU A 3 12.73 8.15 14.48
N ARG A 4 14.00 7.89 14.84
CA ARG A 4 14.55 6.55 15.04
C ARG A 4 15.68 6.48 16.08
N ALA A 5 15.48 5.70 17.14
CA ALA A 5 16.53 4.89 17.76
C ALA A 5 15.94 3.78 18.67
N LEU A 6 15.77 2.56 18.15
CA LEU A 6 15.32 1.41 18.98
C LEU A 6 16.35 1.09 20.08
N PRO A 7 15.98 1.08 21.38
CA PRO A 7 16.88 0.68 22.45
C PRO A 7 17.16 -0.84 22.40
N GLY A 8 18.44 -1.21 22.50
CA GLY A 8 18.89 -2.61 22.44
C GLY A 8 18.32 -3.46 23.58
N ARG A 9 17.86 -4.68 23.25
CA ARG A 9 17.33 -5.66 24.23
C ARG A 9 18.34 -5.96 25.36
N PRO A 10 17.89 -6.02 26.63
CA PRO A 10 18.72 -6.52 27.72
C PRO A 10 18.95 -8.03 27.60
N VAL A 11 20.20 -8.47 27.77
CA VAL A 11 20.58 -9.89 27.77
C VAL A 11 20.39 -10.47 29.18
N ALA A 12 19.50 -11.46 29.31
CA ALA A 12 19.41 -12.30 30.50
C ALA A 12 20.28 -13.58 30.34
N PRO A 13 20.89 -14.11 31.42
CA PRO A 13 21.98 -15.08 31.31
C PRO A 13 21.48 -16.51 31.06
N ARG A 14 22.20 -17.28 30.24
CA ARG A 14 21.98 -18.72 30.06
C ARG A 14 23.07 -19.53 30.73
N ALA A 15 22.68 -20.44 31.63
CA ALA A 15 23.59 -21.29 32.38
C ALA A 15 24.33 -22.31 31.50
N THR A 16 25.48 -22.77 31.98
CA THR A 16 26.37 -23.70 31.27
C THR A 16 25.93 -25.16 31.41
N SER A 17 26.09 -25.97 30.35
CA SER A 17 27.11 -27.05 30.33
C SER A 17 27.04 -27.97 29.08
N ARG A 18 28.24 -28.39 28.62
CA ARG A 18 28.69 -29.75 28.21
C ARG A 18 27.76 -30.70 27.42
N ARG A 19 28.23 -31.56 26.49
CA ARG A 19 29.48 -31.73 25.69
C ARG A 19 29.30 -32.99 24.78
N ARG A 20 30.09 -33.10 23.70
CA ARG A 20 30.27 -34.28 22.79
C ARG A 20 29.08 -34.55 21.85
N ALA A 21 29.21 -34.73 20.53
CA ALA A 21 30.24 -35.31 19.62
C ALA A 21 30.10 -36.83 19.39
N GLY A 22 29.92 -37.21 18.13
CA GLY A 22 29.88 -38.58 17.62
C GLY A 22 29.55 -38.59 16.13
N ALA A 23 30.50 -38.98 15.28
CA ALA A 23 30.31 -39.20 13.85
C ALA A 23 30.46 -40.70 13.55
N LEU A 24 29.85 -41.20 12.48
CA LEU A 24 30.28 -42.44 11.82
C LEU A 24 29.77 -42.51 10.36
N ALA A 25 30.41 -43.31 9.51
CA ALA A 25 30.17 -43.41 8.06
C ALA A 25 30.31 -44.88 7.57
N LEU A 26 30.04 -45.09 6.26
CA LEU A 26 30.24 -46.25 5.33
C LEU A 26 28.91 -46.67 4.65
N ALA A 27 28.77 -46.71 3.30
CA ALA A 27 29.32 -47.62 2.27
C ALA A 27 28.55 -48.99 2.19
N ALA A 28 28.32 -49.68 1.05
CA ALA A 28 28.40 -49.39 -0.39
C ALA A 28 27.77 -50.56 -1.23
N ALA A 29 27.63 -50.37 -2.57
CA ALA A 29 27.74 -51.38 -3.67
C ALA A 29 26.55 -52.25 -4.21
N LEU A 30 26.25 -51.99 -5.51
CA LEU A 30 26.07 -52.91 -6.69
C LEU A 30 25.04 -54.08 -6.78
N SER A 31 23.95 -53.82 -7.53
CA SER A 31 23.51 -54.41 -8.84
C SER A 31 23.34 -55.92 -9.17
N THR A 32 22.34 -56.18 -10.05
CA THR A 32 21.98 -57.35 -10.91
C THR A 32 20.96 -58.37 -10.35
N GLY A 33 19.94 -58.87 -11.08
CA GLY A 33 19.30 -58.45 -12.36
C GLY A 33 18.28 -59.47 -12.94
N SER A 34 17.14 -58.98 -13.48
CA SER A 34 16.37 -59.54 -14.66
C SER A 34 15.71 -60.96 -14.56
N VAL A 35 14.71 -61.47 -15.34
CA VAL A 35 13.72 -61.01 -16.38
C VAL A 35 12.41 -61.83 -16.22
N ALA A 36 11.19 -61.28 -16.44
CA ALA A 36 10.02 -62.02 -17.00
C ALA A 36 8.90 -61.08 -17.52
N VAL A 37 8.23 -61.44 -18.62
CA VAL A 37 7.32 -60.58 -19.43
C VAL A 37 5.95 -61.22 -19.64
N VAL A 38 4.85 -60.44 -19.59
CA VAL A 38 3.64 -60.64 -20.42
C VAL A 38 3.09 -59.28 -20.85
N ALA A 39 2.63 -59.16 -22.10
CA ALA A 39 2.20 -57.91 -22.73
C ALA A 39 0.68 -57.69 -22.71
N SER A 40 0.28 -56.43 -22.87
CA SER A 40 -1.00 -56.03 -23.47
C SER A 40 -0.75 -54.84 -24.39
N LEU A 41 -1.24 -54.94 -25.63
CA LEU A 41 -1.07 -53.91 -26.67
C LEU A 41 -2.11 -52.82 -26.47
N ASP A 42 -1.64 -51.58 -26.28
CA ASP A 42 -2.49 -50.40 -26.32
C ASP A 42 -1.92 -49.34 -27.27
N SER A 43 -2.83 -48.51 -27.77
CA SER A 43 -2.71 -47.44 -28.76
C SER A 43 -1.31 -46.83 -28.91
N ALA A 44 -0.80 -46.78 -30.16
CA ALA A 44 0.46 -46.13 -30.49
C ALA A 44 0.43 -44.62 -30.18
N SER A 45 0.91 -44.26 -29.00
CA SER A 45 0.99 -42.88 -28.54
C SER A 45 2.02 -42.09 -29.36
N ALA A 46 1.62 -40.93 -29.88
CA ALA A 46 2.57 -40.02 -30.53
C ALA A 46 3.58 -39.53 -29.48
N ALA A 47 4.88 -39.72 -29.75
CA ALA A 47 5.93 -39.32 -28.82
C ALA A 47 5.83 -37.82 -28.50
N THR A 48 5.62 -37.48 -27.23
CA THR A 48 5.58 -36.11 -26.74
C THR A 48 6.95 -35.46 -26.94
N VAL A 49 7.07 -34.63 -27.97
CA VAL A 49 8.30 -33.89 -28.26
C VAL A 49 8.57 -32.92 -27.11
N ASN A 50 9.72 -33.09 -26.45
CA ASN A 50 10.23 -32.10 -25.51
C ASN A 50 10.68 -30.87 -26.28
N LEU A 51 10.14 -29.70 -25.94
CA LEU A 51 10.49 -28.43 -26.59
C LEU A 51 11.82 -27.84 -26.09
N LEU A 52 12.37 -28.37 -25.00
CA LEU A 52 13.68 -27.99 -24.47
C LEU A 52 14.79 -28.79 -25.16
N SER A 53 15.83 -28.10 -25.60
CA SER A 53 17.08 -28.70 -26.10
C SER A 53 18.03 -29.04 -24.95
N ASN A 54 18.72 -30.20 -25.02
CA ASN A 54 19.71 -30.65 -24.03
C ASN A 54 19.19 -30.48 -22.59
N ALA A 55 17.95 -30.94 -22.36
CA ALA A 55 17.19 -30.72 -21.14
C ALA A 55 17.46 -31.78 -20.06
N ASP A 56 18.06 -32.88 -20.51
CA ASP A 56 18.71 -33.99 -19.82
C ASP A 56 20.23 -33.76 -19.63
N PHE A 57 20.79 -32.66 -20.14
CA PHE A 57 22.21 -32.28 -20.03
C PHE A 57 23.24 -33.30 -20.58
N GLU A 58 22.80 -34.37 -21.25
CA GLU A 58 23.61 -35.51 -21.71
C GLU A 58 24.68 -35.17 -22.76
N THR A 59 24.66 -33.96 -23.32
CA THR A 59 25.76 -33.47 -24.19
C THR A 59 27.07 -33.23 -23.42
N GLY A 60 27.08 -33.36 -22.09
CA GLY A 60 28.24 -33.07 -21.24
C GLY A 60 28.54 -31.58 -21.13
N SER A 61 27.61 -30.72 -21.55
CA SER A 61 27.76 -29.26 -21.57
C SER A 61 26.43 -28.54 -21.38
N LEU A 62 26.46 -27.25 -21.08
CA LEU A 62 25.26 -26.40 -21.00
C LEU A 62 24.78 -25.90 -22.37
N ALA A 63 24.97 -26.68 -23.44
CA ALA A 63 24.44 -26.33 -24.76
C ALA A 63 22.93 -26.04 -24.68
N GLY A 64 22.47 -24.92 -25.24
CA GLY A 64 21.07 -24.49 -25.16
C GLY A 64 20.64 -23.82 -23.84
N TRP A 65 21.46 -23.83 -22.79
CA TRP A 65 21.14 -23.22 -21.49
C TRP A 65 22.10 -22.07 -21.14
N SER A 66 21.56 -21.00 -20.56
CA SER A 66 22.33 -19.86 -20.08
C SER A 66 22.17 -19.72 -18.56
N CYS A 67 23.28 -19.69 -17.82
CA CYS A 67 23.30 -19.55 -16.36
C CYS A 67 23.87 -18.18 -15.94
N ALA A 68 23.13 -17.47 -15.09
CA ALA A 68 23.44 -16.12 -14.65
C ALA A 68 24.84 -16.02 -14.01
N GLY A 69 25.69 -15.11 -14.50
CA GLY A 69 27.05 -14.93 -13.98
C GLY A 69 27.99 -16.14 -14.16
N GLY A 70 27.64 -17.10 -15.04
CA GLY A 70 28.43 -18.33 -15.21
C GLY A 70 28.32 -19.31 -14.03
N SER A 71 27.25 -19.21 -13.23
CA SER A 71 27.05 -19.96 -11.98
C SER A 71 26.82 -21.46 -12.14
N GLY A 72 26.61 -21.94 -13.36
CA GLY A 72 26.21 -23.31 -13.67
C GLY A 72 27.29 -24.12 -14.37
N SER A 73 27.32 -25.42 -14.09
CA SER A 73 28.12 -26.42 -14.80
C SER A 73 27.35 -27.73 -14.95
N VAL A 74 27.82 -28.60 -15.84
CA VAL A 74 27.36 -29.99 -15.92
C VAL A 74 28.25 -30.86 -15.04
N ILE A 75 27.65 -31.81 -14.32
CA ILE A 75 28.33 -32.75 -13.41
C ILE A 75 27.94 -34.19 -13.73
N GLY A 76 28.80 -35.17 -13.40
CA GLY A 76 28.51 -36.60 -13.60
C GLY A 76 28.04 -37.37 -12.35
N ASN A 77 27.90 -36.72 -11.19
CA ASN A 77 27.39 -37.32 -9.96
C ASN A 77 27.07 -36.24 -8.90
N PRO A 78 25.90 -36.25 -8.24
CA PRO A 78 24.72 -37.06 -8.54
C PRO A 78 23.99 -36.59 -9.81
N VAL A 79 23.42 -37.55 -10.52
CA VAL A 79 22.54 -37.38 -11.68
C VAL A 79 21.23 -38.12 -11.39
N HIS A 80 20.13 -37.75 -12.03
CA HIS A 80 18.84 -38.44 -11.92
C HIS A 80 18.69 -39.42 -13.08
N GLY A 81 18.85 -38.90 -14.30
CA GLY A 81 18.91 -39.66 -15.54
C GLY A 81 20.34 -39.75 -16.05
N GLY A 82 20.55 -40.58 -17.08
CA GLY A 82 21.75 -40.56 -17.91
C GLY A 82 23.10 -40.61 -17.18
N SER A 83 23.97 -39.69 -17.59
CA SER A 83 25.39 -39.56 -17.25
C SER A 83 25.71 -38.18 -16.66
N TYR A 84 24.83 -37.19 -16.83
CA TYR A 84 25.08 -35.78 -16.60
C TYR A 84 23.86 -35.05 -16.03
N ALA A 85 24.09 -34.02 -15.18
CA ALA A 85 23.04 -33.14 -14.67
C ALA A 85 23.54 -31.70 -14.50
N LEU A 86 22.61 -30.73 -14.46
CA LEU A 86 22.94 -29.34 -14.11
C LEU A 86 23.29 -29.21 -12.62
N SER A 87 24.32 -28.41 -12.34
CA SER A 87 24.73 -27.97 -11.01
C SER A 87 24.93 -26.47 -11.02
N ALA A 88 24.22 -25.71 -10.19
CA ALA A 88 24.37 -24.25 -10.12
C ALA A 88 24.37 -23.73 -8.68
N ALA A 89 25.29 -22.83 -8.36
CA ALA A 89 25.59 -22.42 -6.98
C ALA A 89 25.02 -21.03 -6.64
N ALA A 90 23.89 -21.00 -5.91
CA ALA A 90 23.31 -19.77 -5.41
C ALA A 90 24.19 -19.15 -4.31
N THR A 91 24.42 -17.84 -4.40
CA THR A 91 25.22 -17.05 -3.46
C THR A 91 24.31 -16.11 -2.66
N ALA A 92 24.87 -15.34 -1.72
CA ALA A 92 24.11 -14.28 -1.05
C ALA A 92 23.62 -13.18 -2.01
N GLY A 93 24.25 -13.03 -3.19
CA GLY A 93 23.91 -11.99 -4.17
C GLY A 93 23.21 -12.48 -5.45
N ALA A 94 23.07 -13.80 -5.67
CA ALA A 94 22.43 -14.34 -6.87
C ALA A 94 21.80 -15.73 -6.64
N THR A 95 20.63 -15.99 -7.24
CA THR A 95 19.92 -17.28 -7.23
C THR A 95 20.53 -18.34 -8.15
N ALA A 96 21.57 -17.98 -8.92
CA ALA A 96 22.25 -18.83 -9.90
C ALA A 96 21.33 -19.38 -11.00
N GLN A 97 20.32 -18.60 -11.42
CA GLN A 97 19.33 -19.00 -12.41
C GLN A 97 19.94 -19.49 -13.73
N CYS A 98 19.48 -20.67 -14.18
CA CYS A 98 19.78 -21.25 -15.48
C CYS A 98 18.50 -21.34 -16.33
N GLN A 99 18.55 -20.88 -17.57
CA GLN A 99 17.36 -20.68 -18.40
C GLN A 99 17.56 -21.03 -19.88
N GLN A 100 16.45 -21.36 -20.55
CA GLN A 100 16.35 -21.57 -21.99
C GLN A 100 15.07 -20.92 -22.54
N THR A 101 15.19 -20.18 -23.64
CA THR A 101 14.05 -19.57 -24.33
C THR A 101 13.59 -20.45 -25.49
N VAL A 102 12.29 -20.75 -25.55
CA VAL A 102 11.68 -21.67 -26.52
C VAL A 102 10.49 -21.04 -27.22
N THR A 103 10.20 -21.49 -28.44
CA THR A 103 9.07 -21.01 -29.26
C THR A 103 7.81 -21.82 -28.96
N VAL A 104 6.71 -21.13 -28.66
CA VAL A 104 5.41 -21.71 -28.31
C VAL A 104 4.31 -21.15 -29.19
N GLN A 105 3.14 -21.79 -29.17
CA GLN A 105 1.94 -21.34 -29.85
C GLN A 105 1.10 -20.48 -28.90
N PRO A 106 0.42 -19.40 -29.37
CA PRO A 106 -0.53 -18.64 -28.56
C PRO A 106 -1.73 -19.49 -28.08
N ASN A 107 -2.41 -19.04 -27.01
CA ASN A 107 -3.64 -19.65 -26.45
C ASN A 107 -3.57 -21.16 -26.10
N THR A 108 -2.38 -21.71 -25.91
CA THR A 108 -2.08 -23.14 -25.85
C THR A 108 -1.56 -23.52 -24.47
N THR A 109 -2.00 -24.68 -23.95
CA THR A 109 -1.55 -25.19 -22.65
C THR A 109 -0.28 -26.03 -22.81
N TYR A 110 0.68 -25.82 -21.92
CA TYR A 110 1.93 -26.55 -21.81
C TYR A 110 2.08 -27.12 -20.40
N THR A 111 2.81 -28.24 -20.30
CA THR A 111 3.23 -28.81 -19.01
C THR A 111 4.75 -28.82 -18.95
N LEU A 112 5.28 -28.18 -17.91
CA LEU A 112 6.68 -28.13 -17.55
C LEU A 112 6.93 -29.06 -16.36
N ALA A 113 7.88 -29.99 -16.48
CA ALA A 113 8.30 -30.85 -15.39
C ALA A 113 9.83 -31.04 -15.40
N GLY A 114 10.38 -31.50 -14.28
CA GLY A 114 11.82 -31.72 -14.15
C GLY A 114 12.20 -32.23 -12.76
N TRP A 115 13.35 -32.88 -12.65
CA TRP A 115 13.87 -33.38 -11.38
C TRP A 115 14.84 -32.37 -10.79
N VAL A 116 14.74 -32.12 -9.48
CA VAL A 116 15.60 -31.16 -8.76
C VAL A 116 16.16 -31.75 -7.48
N GLN A 117 17.32 -31.27 -7.06
CA GLN A 117 17.95 -31.60 -5.77
C GLN A 117 18.57 -30.34 -5.16
N GLY A 118 18.48 -30.17 -3.84
CA GLY A 118 18.99 -29.01 -3.11
C GLY A 118 17.93 -28.30 -2.28
N SER A 119 18.30 -27.18 -1.67
CA SER A 119 17.42 -26.37 -0.83
C SER A 119 16.83 -25.20 -1.63
N TYR A 120 15.51 -25.01 -1.52
CA TYR A 120 14.76 -23.95 -2.21
C TYR A 120 15.02 -23.90 -3.72
N VAL A 121 14.76 -25.02 -4.40
CA VAL A 121 14.94 -25.15 -5.85
C VAL A 121 13.63 -24.88 -6.57
N TYR A 122 13.67 -23.98 -7.56
CA TYR A 122 12.54 -23.53 -8.36
C TYR A 122 12.64 -24.07 -9.79
N LEU A 123 11.49 -24.37 -10.38
CA LEU A 123 11.30 -24.69 -11.80
C LEU A 123 10.11 -23.87 -12.32
N GLY A 124 10.29 -23.14 -13.42
CA GLY A 124 9.21 -22.29 -13.94
C GLY A 124 9.38 -21.84 -15.39
N ALA A 125 8.38 -21.12 -15.88
CA ALA A 125 8.34 -20.48 -17.18
C ALA A 125 7.80 -19.05 -17.08
N THR A 126 8.47 -18.10 -17.75
CA THR A 126 8.04 -16.71 -17.89
C THR A 126 7.89 -16.31 -19.35
N GLY A 127 7.02 -15.34 -19.62
CA GLY A 127 6.81 -14.74 -20.94
C GLY A 127 5.64 -13.75 -20.91
N THR A 128 5.32 -13.14 -22.05
CA THR A 128 4.15 -12.26 -22.16
C THR A 128 2.89 -13.01 -21.76
N GLY A 129 2.26 -12.65 -20.64
CA GLY A 129 1.07 -13.34 -20.12
C GLY A 129 1.33 -14.75 -19.52
N VAL A 130 2.59 -15.15 -19.33
CA VAL A 130 2.97 -16.42 -18.71
C VAL A 130 3.85 -16.15 -17.50
N ASN A 131 3.41 -16.58 -16.32
CA ASN A 131 4.21 -16.64 -15.11
C ASN A 131 3.75 -17.84 -14.29
N ALA A 132 4.43 -18.98 -14.47
CA ALA A 132 4.13 -20.21 -13.77
C ALA A 132 5.42 -20.80 -13.19
N GLN A 133 5.38 -21.17 -11.91
CA GLN A 133 6.52 -21.75 -11.22
C GLN A 133 6.05 -22.71 -10.13
N THR A 134 6.94 -23.61 -9.75
CA THR A 134 6.80 -24.56 -8.65
C THR A 134 8.18 -24.74 -8.01
N TRP A 135 8.24 -25.12 -6.73
CA TRP A 135 9.49 -25.20 -5.99
C TRP A 135 9.42 -26.20 -4.84
N THR A 136 10.58 -26.58 -4.31
CA THR A 136 10.71 -27.44 -3.13
C THR A 136 11.60 -26.79 -2.07
N PRO A 137 11.20 -26.76 -0.79
CA PRO A 137 12.01 -26.16 0.29
C PRO A 137 13.29 -26.94 0.56
N SER A 138 13.26 -28.27 0.46
CA SER A 138 14.46 -29.11 0.54
C SER A 138 14.22 -30.45 -0.13
N ALA A 139 15.01 -30.74 -1.16
CA ALA A 139 15.10 -32.00 -1.86
C ALA A 139 16.46 -32.65 -1.52
N THR A 140 16.48 -33.48 -0.48
CA THR A 140 17.69 -34.20 -0.03
C THR A 140 18.13 -35.26 -1.04
N GLY A 141 17.17 -35.87 -1.73
CA GLY A 141 17.36 -36.61 -2.98
C GLY A 141 16.57 -35.96 -4.12
N TRP A 142 16.72 -36.49 -5.34
CA TRP A 142 15.98 -36.01 -6.50
C TRP A 142 14.46 -36.04 -6.27
N SER A 143 13.82 -34.90 -6.51
CA SER A 143 12.37 -34.71 -6.37
C SER A 143 11.82 -34.12 -7.65
N GLN A 144 10.74 -34.70 -8.20
CA GLN A 144 10.12 -34.17 -9.40
C GLN A 144 9.25 -32.95 -9.07
N LEU A 145 9.48 -31.87 -9.78
CA LEU A 145 8.59 -30.71 -9.83
C LEU A 145 7.82 -30.73 -11.15
N SER A 146 6.56 -30.28 -11.11
CA SER A 146 5.73 -30.09 -12.30
C SER A 146 4.77 -28.92 -12.13
N THR A 147 4.51 -28.20 -13.22
CA THR A 147 3.53 -27.12 -13.32
C THR A 147 3.00 -27.02 -14.75
N SER A 148 1.79 -26.51 -14.94
CA SER A 148 1.22 -26.24 -16.26
C SER A 148 0.91 -24.77 -16.41
N PHE A 149 1.02 -24.25 -17.63
CA PHE A 149 0.66 -22.88 -17.96
C PHE A 149 -0.06 -22.81 -19.30
N LYS A 150 -0.82 -21.74 -19.52
CA LYS A 150 -1.44 -21.43 -20.81
C LYS A 150 -0.85 -20.15 -21.37
N THR A 151 -0.41 -20.18 -22.62
CA THR A 151 0.08 -19.00 -23.33
C THR A 151 -1.07 -18.02 -23.63
N GLY A 152 -0.77 -16.73 -23.63
CA GLY A 152 -1.72 -15.69 -24.04
C GLY A 152 -1.91 -15.63 -25.56
N ALA A 153 -2.82 -14.78 -26.03
CA ALA A 153 -3.19 -14.68 -27.44
C ALA A 153 -2.08 -14.12 -28.37
N SER A 154 -1.03 -13.54 -27.81
CA SER A 154 0.14 -13.01 -28.53
C SER A 154 1.47 -13.68 -28.13
N THR A 155 1.43 -14.68 -27.25
CA THR A 155 2.65 -15.31 -26.70
C THR A 155 3.19 -16.37 -27.66
N THR A 156 4.26 -16.02 -28.37
CA THR A 156 4.96 -16.92 -29.30
C THR A 156 6.27 -17.48 -28.74
N SER A 157 6.70 -17.03 -27.56
CA SER A 157 7.90 -17.51 -26.87
C SER A 157 7.75 -17.43 -25.35
N VAL A 158 8.41 -18.35 -24.65
CA VAL A 158 8.58 -18.36 -23.19
C VAL A 158 10.02 -18.71 -22.83
N THR A 159 10.47 -18.23 -21.67
CA THR A 159 11.74 -18.61 -21.07
C THR A 159 11.48 -19.57 -19.92
N VAL A 160 11.90 -20.83 -20.08
CA VAL A 160 11.92 -21.83 -19.01
C VAL A 160 13.18 -21.62 -18.18
N PHE A 161 13.07 -21.74 -16.86
CA PHE A 161 14.17 -21.52 -15.93
C PHE A 161 14.15 -22.49 -14.75
N THR A 162 15.33 -22.70 -14.18
CA THR A 162 15.54 -23.22 -12.83
C THR A 162 16.37 -22.22 -12.05
N HIS A 163 16.19 -22.13 -10.73
CA HIS A 163 17.09 -21.39 -9.85
C HIS A 163 17.06 -21.92 -8.41
N GLY A 164 18.12 -21.65 -7.65
CA GLY A 164 18.14 -21.86 -6.20
C GLY A 164 17.64 -20.64 -5.46
N TRP A 165 17.93 -20.55 -4.17
CA TRP A 165 17.63 -19.37 -3.36
C TRP A 165 18.88 -18.78 -2.73
N TYR A 166 18.84 -17.48 -2.45
CA TYR A 166 19.98 -16.72 -1.93
C TYR A 166 20.59 -17.38 -0.68
N GLY A 167 21.90 -17.60 -0.73
CA GLY A 167 22.67 -18.22 0.34
C GLY A 167 22.40 -19.71 0.61
N GLN A 168 21.53 -20.38 -0.14
CA GLN A 168 21.21 -21.81 0.05
C GLN A 168 22.22 -22.76 -0.61
N GLY A 169 23.21 -22.24 -1.33
CA GLY A 169 24.29 -23.01 -1.94
C GLY A 169 23.89 -23.66 -3.27
N THR A 170 24.44 -24.85 -3.53
CA THR A 170 24.28 -25.53 -4.81
C THR A 170 22.93 -26.24 -4.93
N TYR A 171 22.19 -25.93 -5.99
CA TYR A 171 21.07 -26.73 -6.47
C TYR A 171 21.47 -27.54 -7.71
N ARG A 172 20.65 -28.55 -8.01
CA ARG A 172 20.76 -29.37 -9.22
C ARG A 172 19.42 -29.48 -9.91
N ALA A 173 19.47 -29.64 -11.23
CA ALA A 173 18.30 -29.95 -12.04
C ALA A 173 18.66 -30.96 -13.13
N ASP A 174 17.70 -31.79 -13.52
CA ASP A 174 17.89 -32.87 -14.47
C ASP A 174 16.56 -33.29 -15.12
N ASP A 175 16.62 -34.01 -16.24
CA ASP A 175 15.47 -34.55 -16.98
C ASP A 175 14.32 -33.52 -17.18
N LEU A 176 14.68 -32.29 -17.58
CA LEU A 176 13.72 -31.19 -17.76
C LEU A 176 12.86 -31.43 -19.02
N THR A 177 11.55 -31.20 -18.91
CA THR A 177 10.59 -31.40 -20.01
C THR A 177 9.63 -30.24 -20.13
N LEU A 178 9.49 -29.68 -21.33
CA LEU A 178 8.35 -28.83 -21.69
C LEU A 178 7.57 -29.53 -22.79
N THR A 179 6.33 -29.91 -22.50
CA THR A 179 5.46 -30.66 -23.42
C THR A 179 4.29 -29.81 -23.89
N GLY A 180 4.08 -29.81 -25.21
CA GLY A 180 2.99 -29.11 -25.90
C GLY A 180 3.35 -28.84 -27.37
N PRO A 181 2.45 -28.23 -28.16
CA PRO A 181 2.68 -27.89 -29.56
C PRO A 181 3.89 -26.95 -29.77
N ALA A 182 4.80 -27.27 -30.68
CA ALA A 182 5.93 -26.41 -31.01
C ALA A 182 5.46 -25.14 -31.76
N GLY A 183 6.03 -23.97 -31.41
CA GLY A 183 5.79 -22.73 -32.16
C GLY A 183 6.64 -22.62 -33.43
N SER A 184 6.13 -21.94 -34.47
CA SER A 184 6.84 -21.71 -35.73
C SER A 184 7.92 -20.63 -35.60
N SER A 185 9.16 -20.93 -36.02
CA SER A 185 10.28 -19.98 -35.99
C SER A 185 10.22 -18.96 -37.13
N PRO A 186 10.46 -17.65 -36.90
CA PRO A 186 10.46 -16.64 -37.96
C PRO A 186 11.77 -16.62 -38.78
N SER A 187 11.63 -16.53 -40.10
CA SER A 187 12.71 -16.28 -41.08
C SER A 187 12.74 -14.78 -41.46
N PRO A 188 13.89 -14.16 -41.80
CA PRO A 188 14.02 -12.69 -41.85
C PRO A 188 13.71 -12.01 -43.21
N SER A 189 13.31 -10.73 -43.12
CA SER A 189 13.16 -9.70 -44.20
C SER A 189 11.97 -9.90 -45.17
N VAL A 190 11.36 -8.87 -45.79
CA VAL A 190 11.79 -7.49 -46.14
C VAL A 190 10.62 -6.47 -46.03
N THR A 191 10.92 -5.17 -45.81
CA THR A 191 10.00 -3.98 -45.83
C THR A 191 9.99 -3.26 -47.21
N PRO A 192 9.36 -2.08 -47.42
CA PRO A 192 7.97 -1.61 -47.19
C PRO A 192 7.33 -1.02 -48.48
N SER A 193 6.09 -0.48 -48.42
CA SER A 193 5.71 0.77 -49.13
C SER A 193 4.35 1.35 -48.71
N ASN A 194 4.24 2.68 -48.75
CA ASN A 194 3.07 3.48 -48.39
C ASN A 194 2.09 3.67 -49.57
N SER A 195 0.82 4.05 -49.33
CA SER A 195 0.30 5.40 -49.68
C SER A 195 -1.22 5.61 -49.41
N ALA A 196 -1.55 6.85 -49.02
CA ALA A 196 -2.77 7.64 -49.28
C ALA A 196 -4.20 7.18 -48.82
N SER A 197 -4.83 8.08 -48.06
CA SER A 197 -6.29 8.31 -48.00
C SER A 197 -6.71 9.27 -49.15
N PRO A 198 -8.01 9.39 -49.54
CA PRO A 198 -8.89 10.32 -48.82
C PRO A 198 -10.42 10.03 -48.79
N SER A 199 -11.06 10.52 -47.72
CA SER A 199 -12.36 11.26 -47.67
C SER A 199 -13.75 10.64 -47.92
N ALA A 200 -14.59 10.87 -46.88
CA ALA A 200 -15.93 11.51 -46.90
C ALA A 200 -17.25 10.70 -46.97
N SER A 201 -17.98 10.78 -45.83
CA SER A 201 -19.45 10.97 -45.66
C SER A 201 -20.42 9.90 -46.22
N SER A 202 -21.42 9.38 -45.50
CA SER A 202 -22.48 10.15 -44.83
C SER A 202 -23.42 9.31 -43.91
N SER A 203 -24.04 9.99 -42.94
CA SER A 203 -25.26 9.67 -42.17
C SER A 203 -26.10 8.40 -42.48
N ALA A 204 -26.41 7.61 -41.45
CA ALA A 204 -27.79 7.48 -40.93
C ALA A 204 -27.84 6.72 -39.58
N SER A 205 -28.68 7.20 -38.65
CA SER A 205 -29.28 6.40 -37.56
C SER A 205 -30.73 6.11 -37.94
N PRO A 206 -31.34 5.01 -37.48
CA PRO A 206 -32.06 5.13 -36.21
C PRO A 206 -31.97 3.91 -35.26
N SER A 207 -32.06 4.25 -33.98
CA SER A 207 -32.61 3.50 -32.84
C SER A 207 -33.27 2.13 -33.11
N VAL A 208 -32.83 1.12 -32.36
CA VAL A 208 -33.62 -0.09 -32.06
C VAL A 208 -33.60 -0.37 -30.56
N THR A 209 -34.79 -0.52 -29.98
CA THR A 209 -35.06 -0.83 -28.58
C THR A 209 -34.51 -2.21 -28.16
N PRO A 210 -33.89 -2.37 -26.97
CA PRO A 210 -33.59 -3.69 -26.46
C PRO A 210 -34.85 -4.34 -25.86
N SER A 211 -35.32 -5.43 -26.46
CA SER A 211 -36.36 -6.28 -25.85
C SER A 211 -35.83 -7.01 -24.62
N SER A 212 -36.62 -7.00 -23.55
CA SER A 212 -36.42 -7.82 -22.35
C SER A 212 -36.51 -9.31 -22.68
N SER A 213 -35.55 -10.12 -22.21
CA SER A 213 -35.65 -11.58 -22.21
C SER A 213 -35.26 -12.18 -20.86
N ALA A 214 -36.20 -12.95 -20.31
CA ALA A 214 -36.10 -13.98 -19.26
C ALA A 214 -34.99 -13.87 -18.17
N SER A 215 -35.44 -13.60 -16.94
CA SER A 215 -34.72 -13.96 -15.72
C SER A 215 -34.60 -15.49 -15.57
N PRO A 216 -33.41 -16.03 -15.24
CA PRO A 216 -33.29 -17.35 -14.64
C PRO A 216 -33.57 -17.28 -13.12
N SER A 217 -34.38 -18.20 -12.62
CA SER A 217 -34.69 -18.34 -11.19
C SER A 217 -33.47 -18.91 -10.43
N PRO A 218 -33.17 -18.45 -9.20
CA PRO A 218 -31.98 -18.89 -8.47
C PRO A 218 -32.19 -20.29 -7.85
N SER A 219 -31.43 -21.27 -8.33
CA SER A 219 -31.34 -22.61 -7.76
C SER A 219 -29.89 -23.04 -7.62
N GLY A 220 -29.27 -22.63 -6.52
CA GLY A 220 -27.88 -22.92 -6.21
C GLY A 220 -27.37 -22.02 -5.09
N SER A 221 -27.64 -22.40 -3.84
CA SER A 221 -26.90 -21.82 -2.71
C SER A 221 -25.42 -22.15 -2.91
N PRO A 222 -24.51 -21.16 -2.94
CA PRO A 222 -23.08 -21.45 -2.93
C PRO A 222 -22.74 -22.06 -1.57
N SER A 223 -22.60 -23.38 -1.52
CA SER A 223 -21.94 -24.02 -0.38
C SER A 223 -20.50 -23.52 -0.34
N GLY A 224 -20.17 -22.73 0.68
CA GLY A 224 -18.78 -22.36 0.96
C GLY A 224 -17.92 -23.62 1.18
N PRO A 225 -16.58 -23.46 1.30
CA PRO A 225 -15.68 -24.58 1.53
C PRO A 225 -16.18 -25.45 2.68
N VAL A 226 -16.24 -26.76 2.47
CA VAL A 226 -16.57 -27.70 3.55
C VAL A 226 -15.43 -27.64 4.54
N GLY A 227 -15.73 -27.22 5.76
CA GLY A 227 -14.72 -27.12 6.81
C GLY A 227 -14.16 -28.48 7.20
N ASP A 228 -12.93 -28.51 7.69
CA ASP A 228 -12.23 -29.73 8.07
C ASP A 228 -12.68 -30.31 9.44
N GLY A 229 -13.56 -29.59 10.13
CA GLY A 229 -14.16 -29.98 11.41
C GLY A 229 -13.35 -29.55 12.65
N LYS A 230 -12.17 -28.94 12.48
CA LYS A 230 -11.34 -28.48 13.61
C LYS A 230 -11.78 -27.11 14.14
N VAL A 231 -12.10 -26.19 13.24
CA VAL A 231 -12.76 -24.92 13.58
C VAL A 231 -14.26 -25.07 13.36
N SER A 232 -15.05 -24.79 14.39
CA SER A 232 -16.51 -24.87 14.32
C SER A 232 -17.14 -23.73 13.50
N THR A 233 -18.24 -24.02 12.81
CA THR A 233 -18.96 -23.04 11.98
C THR A 233 -19.56 -21.92 12.85
N PRO A 234 -19.31 -20.62 12.55
CA PRO A 234 -19.89 -19.49 13.27
C PRO A 234 -21.43 -19.55 13.28
N ALA A 235 -22.01 -19.39 14.47
CA ALA A 235 -23.45 -19.44 14.69
C ALA A 235 -24.02 -18.07 15.06
N GLY A 236 -25.33 -17.87 14.87
CA GLY A 236 -26.01 -16.66 15.34
C GLY A 236 -25.53 -15.35 14.68
N LEU A 237 -25.07 -15.41 13.42
CA LEU A 237 -24.75 -14.22 12.64
C LEU A 237 -25.97 -13.29 12.59
N LYS A 238 -25.76 -12.02 12.93
CA LYS A 238 -26.78 -10.96 12.90
C LYS A 238 -26.19 -9.63 12.42
N VAL A 239 -27.08 -8.78 11.93
CA VAL A 239 -26.79 -7.36 11.69
C VAL A 239 -27.05 -6.59 12.98
N GLU A 240 -26.10 -5.75 13.39
CA GLU A 240 -26.27 -4.85 14.54
C GLU A 240 -26.63 -3.43 14.11
N GLN A 241 -26.01 -2.94 13.03
CA GLN A 241 -26.20 -1.58 12.54
C GLN A 241 -26.03 -1.53 11.03
N VAL A 242 -26.76 -0.62 10.40
CA VAL A 242 -26.71 -0.37 8.95
C VAL A 242 -26.58 1.14 8.76
N THR A 243 -25.67 1.53 7.88
CA THR A 243 -25.54 2.91 7.41
C THR A 243 -25.83 2.95 5.90
N HIS A 244 -25.60 4.09 5.25
CA HIS A 244 -25.70 4.18 3.80
C HIS A 244 -24.52 3.49 3.08
N ASN A 245 -23.38 3.30 3.75
CA ASN A 245 -22.13 2.78 3.15
C ASN A 245 -21.50 1.62 3.93
N ALA A 246 -22.12 1.15 5.01
CA ALA A 246 -21.58 0.10 5.87
C ALA A 246 -22.66 -0.75 6.54
N VAL A 247 -22.27 -1.97 6.92
CA VAL A 247 -23.04 -2.90 7.75
C VAL A 247 -22.15 -3.41 8.86
N VAL A 248 -22.62 -3.35 10.11
CA VAL A 248 -21.96 -3.96 11.26
C VAL A 248 -22.58 -5.33 11.53
N LEU A 249 -21.73 -6.36 11.56
CA LEU A 249 -22.11 -7.75 11.77
C LEU A 249 -21.50 -8.27 13.07
N SER A 250 -22.22 -9.18 13.74
CA SER A 250 -21.65 -9.98 14.84
C SER A 250 -22.24 -11.38 14.91
N TRP A 251 -21.53 -12.30 15.58
CA TRP A 251 -21.87 -13.72 15.68
C TRP A 251 -21.43 -14.31 17.03
N GLN A 252 -21.74 -15.59 17.28
CA GLN A 252 -21.22 -16.35 18.42
C GLN A 252 -19.81 -16.88 18.12
N PRO A 253 -18.89 -16.93 19.10
CA PRO A 253 -17.53 -17.44 18.89
C PRO A 253 -17.51 -18.87 18.35
N SER A 254 -16.61 -19.14 17.41
CA SER A 254 -16.19 -20.49 17.06
C SER A 254 -15.26 -21.04 18.13
N THR A 255 -15.38 -22.34 18.44
CA THR A 255 -14.34 -23.15 19.09
C THR A 255 -13.34 -23.69 18.07
N ASP A 256 -12.10 -23.85 18.52
CA ASP A 256 -11.01 -24.57 17.84
C ASP A 256 -10.65 -25.84 18.64
N GLN A 257 -10.17 -26.88 17.96
CA GLN A 257 -9.65 -28.12 18.57
C GLN A 257 -8.11 -28.16 18.62
N THR A 258 -7.44 -27.09 18.20
CA THR A 258 -5.97 -26.97 18.10
C THR A 258 -5.38 -25.91 19.05
N ASP A 259 -6.17 -25.47 20.03
CA ASP A 259 -5.83 -24.45 21.04
C ASP A 259 -5.49 -23.03 20.50
N ASN A 260 -5.72 -22.78 19.20
CA ASN A 260 -5.65 -21.43 18.62
C ASN A 260 -6.93 -20.62 18.88
N VAL A 261 -6.84 -19.28 18.77
CA VAL A 261 -8.01 -18.38 18.78
C VAL A 261 -8.51 -18.18 17.34
N PRO A 262 -9.76 -18.54 17.00
CA PRO A 262 -10.27 -18.37 15.63
C PRO A 262 -10.39 -16.91 15.21
N ALA A 263 -9.85 -16.62 14.03
CA ALA A 263 -10.17 -15.45 13.24
C ALA A 263 -11.35 -15.75 12.29
N TYR A 264 -11.89 -14.72 11.64
CA TYR A 264 -13.10 -14.84 10.82
C TYR A 264 -12.98 -14.15 9.47
N LYS A 265 -13.48 -14.80 8.42
CA LYS A 265 -13.64 -14.27 7.07
C LYS A 265 -15.11 -13.98 6.79
N VAL A 266 -15.39 -12.79 6.26
CA VAL A 266 -16.75 -12.30 5.98
C VAL A 266 -16.96 -12.25 4.48
N TYR A 267 -17.99 -12.92 4.01
CA TYR A 267 -18.33 -13.02 2.60
C TYR A 267 -19.60 -12.20 2.30
N ARG A 268 -19.61 -11.47 1.18
CA ARG A 268 -20.80 -10.83 0.61
C ARG A 268 -21.06 -11.48 -0.74
N GLN A 269 -22.20 -12.13 -0.91
CA GLN A 269 -22.55 -12.84 -2.16
C GLN A 269 -21.45 -13.85 -2.59
N GLY A 270 -20.79 -14.50 -1.62
CA GLY A 270 -19.68 -15.44 -1.85
C GLY A 270 -18.30 -14.82 -2.05
N GLN A 271 -18.17 -13.49 -2.16
CA GLN A 271 -16.88 -12.80 -2.28
C GLN A 271 -16.38 -12.33 -0.91
N LEU A 272 -15.08 -12.51 -0.62
CA LEU A 272 -14.46 -12.05 0.62
C LEU A 272 -14.44 -10.51 0.66
N VAL A 273 -15.01 -9.91 1.73
CA VAL A 273 -15.15 -8.45 1.87
C VAL A 273 -14.59 -7.86 3.16
N ALA A 274 -14.33 -8.70 4.17
CA ALA A 274 -13.64 -8.33 5.39
C ALA A 274 -13.05 -9.56 6.11
N THR A 275 -12.08 -9.32 6.98
CA THR A 275 -11.53 -10.26 7.97
C THR A 275 -11.68 -9.64 9.37
N SER A 276 -11.82 -10.45 10.43
CA SER A 276 -11.85 -9.98 11.83
C SER A 276 -11.15 -10.93 12.79
N MET A 277 -10.50 -10.38 13.83
CA MET A 277 -9.85 -11.15 14.90
C MET A 277 -10.81 -11.49 16.06
N GLY A 278 -12.03 -10.92 16.02
CA GLY A 278 -13.08 -11.17 17.00
C GLY A 278 -14.45 -11.36 16.34
N THR A 279 -15.50 -11.53 17.14
CA THR A 279 -16.84 -11.89 16.65
C THR A 279 -17.70 -10.73 16.17
N ARG A 280 -17.06 -9.61 15.81
CA ARG A 280 -17.69 -8.37 15.37
C ARG A 280 -16.85 -7.69 14.29
N VAL A 281 -17.49 -7.05 13.31
CA VAL A 281 -16.80 -6.39 12.18
C VAL A 281 -17.72 -5.39 11.47
N THR A 282 -17.14 -4.33 10.90
CA THR A 282 -17.81 -3.45 9.95
C THR A 282 -17.41 -3.81 8.53
N VAL A 283 -18.38 -4.13 7.67
CA VAL A 283 -18.16 -4.17 6.22
C VAL A 283 -18.58 -2.82 5.64
N SER A 284 -17.60 -2.02 5.26
CA SER A 284 -17.74 -0.64 4.78
C SER A 284 -17.48 -0.49 3.28
N SER A 285 -17.49 0.75 2.79
CA SER A 285 -17.39 1.14 1.38
C SER A 285 -18.49 0.56 0.48
N LEU A 286 -19.57 0.05 1.05
CA LEU A 286 -20.71 -0.53 0.34
C LEU A 286 -21.46 0.53 -0.46
N LEU A 287 -22.05 0.14 -1.58
CA LEU A 287 -22.93 1.01 -2.36
C LEU A 287 -24.27 1.27 -1.61
N PRO A 288 -24.75 2.53 -1.52
CA PRO A 288 -26.02 2.87 -0.89
C PRO A 288 -27.25 2.27 -1.58
N GLY A 289 -28.29 1.99 -0.80
CA GLY A 289 -29.54 1.41 -1.29
C GLY A 289 -29.42 -0.01 -1.87
N THR A 290 -28.33 -0.73 -1.62
CA THR A 290 -28.10 -2.07 -2.20
C THR A 290 -28.40 -3.19 -1.20
N THR A 291 -29.15 -4.19 -1.66
CA THR A 291 -29.43 -5.42 -0.89
C THR A 291 -28.32 -6.44 -1.11
N ALA A 292 -27.78 -6.99 -0.03
CA ALA A 292 -26.73 -8.00 -0.06
C ALA A 292 -26.93 -9.07 1.01
N SER A 293 -26.39 -10.26 0.74
CA SER A 293 -26.38 -11.39 1.67
C SER A 293 -24.96 -11.64 2.17
N PHE A 294 -24.80 -11.79 3.48
CA PHE A 294 -23.53 -11.94 4.18
C PHE A 294 -23.44 -13.25 4.94
N SER A 295 -22.30 -13.93 4.88
CA SER A 295 -21.97 -15.13 5.67
C SER A 295 -20.58 -15.00 6.30
N VAL A 296 -20.32 -15.76 7.36
CA VAL A 296 -19.03 -15.73 8.08
C VAL A 296 -18.44 -17.14 8.19
N GLN A 297 -17.13 -17.26 8.04
CA GLN A 297 -16.35 -18.50 8.21
C GLN A 297 -15.30 -18.27 9.29
N GLY A 298 -15.16 -19.20 10.25
CA GLY A 298 -14.04 -19.23 11.19
C GLY A 298 -12.81 -19.90 10.57
N TYR A 299 -11.62 -19.46 10.94
CA TYR A 299 -10.35 -20.07 10.54
C TYR A 299 -9.26 -19.82 11.59
N ASP A 300 -8.19 -20.62 11.56
CA ASP A 300 -7.09 -20.53 12.53
C ASP A 300 -5.74 -20.16 11.89
N GLY A 301 -4.71 -20.00 12.73
CA GLY A 301 -3.34 -19.70 12.29
C GLY A 301 -2.65 -20.84 11.54
N ALA A 302 -3.12 -22.08 11.70
CA ALA A 302 -2.62 -23.28 11.02
C ALA A 302 -3.25 -23.49 9.62
N GLY A 303 -4.28 -22.72 9.27
CA GLY A 303 -4.96 -22.77 7.98
C GLY A 303 -6.19 -23.68 7.94
N HIS A 304 -6.64 -24.20 9.10
CA HIS A 304 -7.92 -24.88 9.21
C HIS A 304 -9.06 -23.88 9.07
N ALA A 305 -10.19 -24.32 8.53
CA ALA A 305 -11.36 -23.47 8.28
C ALA A 305 -12.66 -24.21 8.53
N SER A 306 -13.66 -23.49 9.02
CA SER A 306 -15.01 -24.00 9.26
C SER A 306 -15.86 -24.03 7.97
N GLY A 307 -17.10 -24.52 8.06
CA GLY A 307 -18.12 -24.14 7.09
C GLY A 307 -18.50 -22.66 7.22
N GLN A 308 -19.24 -22.12 6.25
CA GLN A 308 -19.85 -20.79 6.39
C GLN A 308 -21.12 -20.85 7.24
N SER A 309 -21.39 -19.78 7.98
CA SER A 309 -22.64 -19.58 8.74
C SER A 309 -23.86 -19.56 7.83
N THR A 310 -25.05 -19.77 8.41
CA THR A 310 -26.30 -19.32 7.77
C THR A 310 -26.17 -17.83 7.42
N PRO A 311 -26.52 -17.40 6.20
CA PRO A 311 -26.33 -16.02 5.79
C PRO A 311 -27.44 -15.09 6.30
N VAL A 312 -27.11 -13.81 6.46
CA VAL A 312 -28.07 -12.73 6.75
C VAL A 312 -28.19 -11.81 5.54
N THR A 313 -29.41 -11.33 5.24
CA THR A 313 -29.65 -10.40 4.12
C THR A 313 -30.07 -9.04 4.65
N VAL A 314 -29.52 -7.98 4.09
CA VAL A 314 -29.73 -6.60 4.52
C VAL A 314 -29.59 -5.62 3.35
N THR A 315 -30.25 -4.47 3.45
CA THR A 315 -30.18 -3.38 2.47
C THR A 315 -29.51 -2.17 3.11
N THR A 316 -28.46 -1.62 2.51
CA THR A 316 -27.86 -0.36 2.96
C THR A 316 -28.84 0.80 2.82
N ALA A 317 -28.74 1.80 3.70
CA ALA A 317 -29.59 2.99 3.60
C ALA A 317 -29.30 3.77 2.31
N VAL A 318 -30.23 4.66 1.93
CA VAL A 318 -30.00 5.64 0.85
C VAL A 318 -28.89 6.61 1.29
N ALA A 319 -28.09 7.08 0.33
CA ALA A 319 -27.06 8.08 0.61
C ALA A 319 -27.67 9.36 1.21
N PRO A 320 -27.07 9.95 2.26
CA PRO A 320 -27.43 11.30 2.68
C PRO A 320 -27.01 12.31 1.61
N ALA A 321 -27.46 13.56 1.75
CA ALA A 321 -26.82 14.67 1.05
C ALA A 321 -25.33 14.72 1.43
N THR A 322 -24.45 15.03 0.46
CA THR A 322 -23.01 15.19 0.71
C THR A 322 -22.77 16.38 1.65
N GLY A 323 -22.37 16.08 2.88
CA GLY A 323 -21.78 17.06 3.80
C GLY A 323 -20.29 17.28 3.51
N PRO A 324 -19.65 18.23 4.21
CA PRO A 324 -18.21 18.46 4.09
C PRO A 324 -17.42 17.29 4.69
N TYR A 325 -16.31 16.92 4.03
CA TYR A 325 -15.35 15.97 4.55
C TYR A 325 -14.60 16.53 5.76
N ARG A 326 -14.46 15.70 6.79
CA ARG A 326 -13.53 15.90 7.90
C ARG A 326 -12.55 14.73 7.92
N SER A 327 -11.37 14.93 7.34
CA SER A 327 -10.27 13.97 7.32
C SER A 327 -9.23 14.32 8.38
N ALA A 328 -8.44 13.35 8.82
CA ALA A 328 -7.21 13.63 9.57
C ALA A 328 -6.21 12.50 9.43
N TYR A 329 -4.92 12.84 9.45
CA TYR A 329 -3.84 11.87 9.44
C TYR A 329 -3.68 11.20 10.81
N PHE A 330 -3.47 9.88 10.79
CA PHE A 330 -3.04 9.09 11.94
C PHE A 330 -1.65 8.52 11.64
N ASP A 331 -0.71 8.86 12.53
CA ASP A 331 0.70 8.56 12.36
C ASP A 331 1.06 7.15 12.85
N GLN A 332 1.69 6.35 11.98
CA GLN A 332 2.11 4.96 12.25
C GLN A 332 2.99 4.84 13.48
N TRP A 333 3.99 5.71 13.61
CA TRP A 333 4.96 5.75 14.70
C TRP A 333 4.41 6.33 16.01
N GLY A 334 3.22 6.96 16.00
CA GLY A 334 2.67 7.65 17.18
C GLY A 334 2.50 6.74 18.41
N VAL A 335 2.46 5.42 18.20
CA VAL A 335 2.35 4.36 19.21
C VAL A 335 3.57 4.21 20.12
N TYR A 336 4.73 4.76 19.74
CA TYR A 336 5.99 4.60 20.47
C TYR A 336 6.16 5.69 21.55
N GLU A 337 7.13 6.59 21.39
CA GLU A 337 7.47 7.67 22.33
C GLU A 337 6.26 8.57 22.61
N ASN A 338 5.43 8.82 21.60
CA ASN A 338 4.22 9.63 21.71
C ASN A 338 3.05 8.93 22.40
N THR A 339 3.09 7.60 22.56
CA THR A 339 2.05 6.76 23.19
C THR A 339 0.61 7.04 22.70
N TYR A 340 0.48 7.45 21.44
CA TYR A 340 -0.78 7.82 20.80
C TYR A 340 -1.32 6.62 20.01
N PHE A 341 -2.38 6.02 20.54
CA PHE A 341 -3.01 4.84 19.97
C PHE A 341 -4.35 5.20 19.31
N ALA A 342 -4.89 4.32 18.47
CA ALA A 342 -6.27 4.48 17.96
C ALA A 342 -7.33 4.55 19.08
N LYS A 343 -7.00 4.07 20.30
CA LYS A 343 -7.81 4.26 21.52
C LYS A 343 -7.92 5.72 21.94
N ASN A 344 -6.87 6.51 21.76
CA ASN A 344 -6.91 7.96 22.05
C ASN A 344 -8.01 8.60 21.18
N VAL A 345 -8.02 8.30 19.88
CA VAL A 345 -9.02 8.78 18.90
C VAL A 345 -10.48 8.42 19.26
N ASP A 346 -10.71 7.28 19.91
CA ASP A 346 -11.99 6.88 20.52
C ASP A 346 -12.29 7.74 21.76
N THR A 347 -11.37 7.77 22.73
CA THR A 347 -11.60 8.38 24.05
C THR A 347 -11.68 9.92 24.07
N THR A 348 -11.03 10.61 23.13
CA THR A 348 -11.20 12.06 22.90
C THR A 348 -12.51 12.39 22.15
N GLY A 349 -13.23 11.38 21.68
CA GLY A 349 -14.36 11.53 20.78
C GLY A 349 -13.98 12.05 19.39
N SER A 350 -12.71 11.94 18.99
CA SER A 350 -12.25 12.37 17.66
C SER A 350 -12.88 11.54 16.54
N ALA A 351 -12.96 10.22 16.71
CA ALA A 351 -13.52 9.30 15.71
C ALA A 351 -15.00 9.58 15.36
N ALA A 352 -15.77 10.19 16.28
CA ALA A 352 -17.17 10.58 16.04
C ALA A 352 -17.32 11.86 15.17
N LYS A 353 -16.23 12.61 14.99
CA LYS A 353 -16.18 13.91 14.29
C LYS A 353 -15.53 13.83 12.90
N LEU A 354 -14.94 12.68 12.58
CA LEU A 354 -14.23 12.41 11.34
C LEU A 354 -15.07 11.55 10.40
N ASP A 355 -14.94 11.80 9.11
CA ASP A 355 -15.50 10.97 8.03
C ASP A 355 -14.44 10.00 7.49
N VAL A 356 -13.16 10.41 7.53
CA VAL A 356 -12.01 9.63 7.08
C VAL A 356 -10.83 9.77 8.07
N ILE A 357 -10.14 8.67 8.35
CA ILE A 357 -8.76 8.71 8.88
C ILE A 357 -7.81 8.24 7.78
N THR A 358 -6.78 9.03 7.51
CA THR A 358 -5.71 8.69 6.58
C THR A 358 -4.52 8.14 7.37
N TYR A 359 -4.14 6.89 7.14
CA TYR A 359 -3.02 6.25 7.84
C TYR A 359 -1.69 6.58 7.14
N ALA A 360 -0.75 7.16 7.88
CA ALA A 360 0.57 7.60 7.41
C ALA A 360 1.67 6.67 7.96
N PHE A 361 2.55 6.03 7.17
CA PHE A 361 2.61 6.01 5.70
C PHE A 361 3.09 4.64 5.18
N ALA A 362 2.57 4.22 4.03
CA ALA A 362 3.12 3.13 3.22
C ALA A 362 4.23 3.65 2.29
N ASN A 363 5.19 2.79 1.93
CA ASN A 363 6.36 3.16 1.12
C ASN A 363 6.44 2.37 -0.21
N ILE A 364 7.23 2.89 -1.15
CA ILE A 364 7.50 2.32 -2.48
C ILE A 364 8.87 1.63 -2.47
N HIS A 365 8.91 0.35 -2.84
CA HIS A 365 10.13 -0.44 -2.74
C HIS A 365 11.21 0.03 -3.77
N PRO A 366 12.47 0.30 -3.34
CA PRO A 366 13.52 0.95 -4.14
C PRO A 366 13.89 0.35 -5.50
N THR A 367 13.51 -0.91 -5.78
CA THR A 367 13.92 -1.62 -7.00
C THR A 367 12.74 -2.17 -7.80
N SER A 368 11.69 -2.66 -7.14
CA SER A 368 10.48 -3.18 -7.79
C SER A 368 9.45 -2.08 -8.07
N HIS A 369 9.53 -0.94 -7.38
CA HIS A 369 8.57 0.16 -7.49
C HIS A 369 7.13 -0.27 -7.17
N THR A 370 7.00 -1.11 -6.13
CA THR A 370 5.75 -1.69 -5.62
C THR A 370 5.57 -1.34 -4.15
N CYS A 371 4.34 -1.33 -3.65
CA CYS A 371 4.11 -1.30 -2.20
C CYS A 371 4.77 -2.52 -1.52
N PHE A 372 5.31 -2.33 -0.32
CA PHE A 372 5.98 -3.35 0.48
C PHE A 372 5.85 -3.03 1.97
N GLU A 373 6.20 -4.02 2.79
CA GLU A 373 6.29 -3.90 4.24
C GLU A 373 7.68 -4.31 4.72
N ALA A 374 8.16 -3.67 5.78
CA ALA A 374 9.46 -3.92 6.40
C ALA A 374 9.42 -3.55 7.89
N VAL A 375 10.44 -3.95 8.66
CA VAL A 375 10.70 -3.38 10.00
C VAL A 375 12.01 -2.60 9.91
N LYS A 376 11.92 -1.41 9.30
CA LYS A 376 13.02 -0.48 9.05
C LYS A 376 12.46 0.94 8.89
N ALA A 377 12.11 1.67 9.95
CA ALA A 377 11.86 3.11 9.80
C ALA A 377 13.09 3.88 9.24
N SER A 378 12.85 5.13 8.86
CA SER A 378 13.74 6.05 8.14
C SER A 378 14.93 6.59 8.95
N ASP A 379 15.86 7.28 8.27
CA ASP A 379 16.87 8.14 8.89
C ASP A 379 16.32 9.55 9.15
N ALA A 380 15.34 9.65 10.05
CA ALA A 380 14.73 10.91 10.48
C ALA A 380 15.70 11.86 11.26
N THR A 381 16.99 11.48 11.39
CA THR A 381 18.01 12.30 12.04
C THR A 381 18.85 13.11 11.05
N HIS A 382 18.76 12.81 9.75
CA HIS A 382 19.48 13.45 8.67
C HIS A 382 18.55 13.66 7.47
N GLU A 383 17.67 14.66 7.54
CA GLU A 383 16.80 15.05 6.41
C GLU A 383 17.58 15.61 5.19
N ASP A 384 18.92 15.72 5.29
CA ASP A 384 19.84 15.96 4.17
C ASP A 384 20.37 14.65 3.52
N ASN A 385 19.99 13.48 4.02
CA ASN A 385 20.36 12.17 3.48
C ASN A 385 19.44 11.76 2.30
N PRO A 386 19.94 11.68 1.05
CA PRO A 386 19.12 11.34 -0.12
C PRO A 386 18.55 9.91 -0.16
N ASN A 387 18.84 9.10 0.87
CA ASN A 387 18.37 7.72 1.00
C ASN A 387 17.65 7.46 2.33
N ALA A 388 17.21 8.51 3.04
CA ALA A 388 16.61 8.40 4.37
C ALA A 388 15.40 7.44 4.42
N GLY A 389 14.59 7.40 3.36
CA GLY A 389 13.43 6.52 3.22
C GLY A 389 13.67 5.19 2.49
N ASP A 390 14.90 4.88 2.04
CA ASP A 390 15.13 3.77 1.11
C ASP A 390 14.82 2.41 1.75
N GLY A 391 13.78 1.73 1.26
CA GLY A 391 13.37 0.43 1.78
C GLY A 391 12.84 0.50 3.22
N ALA A 392 12.36 1.68 3.64
CA ALA A 392 11.84 1.92 4.97
C ALA A 392 10.36 1.56 5.11
N GLY A 393 9.94 1.20 6.32
CA GLY A 393 8.57 0.80 6.67
C GLY A 393 8.51 0.25 8.10
N ASP A 394 7.31 0.14 8.67
CA ASP A 394 7.15 -0.32 10.06
C ASP A 394 5.94 -1.25 10.27
N ALA A 395 6.05 -2.42 9.63
CA ALA A 395 5.19 -3.57 9.81
C ALA A 395 4.97 -3.94 11.30
N TYR A 396 5.90 -3.57 12.20
CA TYR A 396 5.73 -3.82 13.62
C TYR A 396 4.58 -2.98 14.19
N ALA A 397 4.65 -1.65 14.05
CA ALA A 397 3.56 -0.76 14.43
C ALA A 397 2.25 -1.08 13.67
N ASP A 398 2.35 -1.43 12.39
CA ASP A 398 1.19 -1.69 11.53
C ASP A 398 0.38 -2.90 11.99
N TYR A 399 1.01 -4.09 12.08
CA TYR A 399 0.27 -5.34 12.25
C TYR A 399 0.93 -6.41 13.13
N GLN A 400 2.04 -6.13 13.84
CA GLN A 400 2.71 -7.10 14.72
C GLN A 400 2.74 -6.69 16.20
N MET A 401 2.68 -5.40 16.53
CA MET A 401 2.74 -4.90 17.90
C MET A 401 1.54 -5.40 18.72
N ASP A 402 1.79 -6.10 19.83
CA ASP A 402 0.74 -6.63 20.69
C ASP A 402 0.09 -5.52 21.53
N TYR A 403 -1.25 -5.41 21.50
CA TYR A 403 -2.00 -4.52 22.39
C TYR A 403 -2.55 -5.25 23.61
N THR A 404 -2.67 -4.52 24.72
CA THR A 404 -3.34 -4.98 25.95
C THR A 404 -4.71 -4.33 26.09
N SER A 405 -5.58 -4.87 26.94
CA SER A 405 -6.85 -4.23 27.31
C SER A 405 -6.73 -2.76 27.76
N ALA A 406 -5.57 -2.36 28.28
CA ALA A 406 -5.29 -0.97 28.64
C ALA A 406 -5.12 -0.07 27.41
N THR A 407 -4.46 -0.54 26.34
CA THR A 407 -4.14 0.25 25.14
C THR A 407 -5.07 -0.01 23.95
N SER A 408 -5.82 -1.12 23.93
CA SER A 408 -6.71 -1.48 22.81
C SER A 408 -8.02 -0.68 22.78
N VAL A 409 -8.61 -0.56 21.59
CA VAL A 409 -9.85 0.20 21.37
C VAL A 409 -11.06 -0.52 21.98
N ASP A 410 -11.18 -1.84 21.81
CA ASP A 410 -12.31 -2.62 22.34
C ASP A 410 -12.10 -3.15 23.77
N GLY A 411 -10.90 -2.99 24.34
CA GLY A 411 -10.57 -3.46 25.69
C GLY A 411 -10.16 -4.94 25.75
N SER A 412 -9.94 -5.61 24.62
CA SER A 412 -9.32 -6.93 24.54
C SER A 412 -7.79 -6.87 24.60
N THR A 413 -7.13 -8.00 24.83
CA THR A 413 -5.69 -8.18 24.66
C THR A 413 -5.47 -9.01 23.41
N ASP A 414 -4.53 -8.60 22.55
CA ASP A 414 -4.18 -9.35 21.34
C ASP A 414 -3.55 -10.72 21.70
N VAL A 415 -3.70 -11.69 20.80
CA VAL A 415 -3.11 -13.03 20.89
C VAL A 415 -1.98 -13.16 19.87
N TYR A 416 -0.89 -13.85 20.24
CA TYR A 416 0.33 -13.89 19.41
C TYR A 416 0.10 -14.50 18.02
N GLU A 417 -0.75 -15.51 17.91
CA GLU A 417 -1.06 -16.25 16.69
C GLU A 417 -2.07 -15.53 15.77
N GLN A 418 -2.65 -14.40 16.20
CA GLN A 418 -3.74 -13.77 15.46
C GLN A 418 -3.25 -13.14 14.13
N PRO A 419 -4.00 -13.26 13.02
CA PRO A 419 -3.54 -12.81 11.70
C PRO A 419 -3.10 -11.35 11.56
N ILE A 420 -3.64 -10.39 12.34
CA ILE A 420 -3.06 -9.04 12.46
C ILE A 420 -3.21 -8.52 13.90
N LYS A 421 -2.18 -7.82 14.38
CA LYS A 421 -2.16 -7.04 15.62
C LYS A 421 -2.03 -5.56 15.26
N GLY A 422 -1.29 -4.77 16.04
CA GLY A 422 -0.85 -3.43 15.67
C GLY A 422 -1.98 -2.42 15.44
N ASN A 423 -1.61 -1.27 14.89
CA ASN A 423 -2.52 -0.21 14.48
C ASN A 423 -3.65 -0.73 13.57
N PHE A 424 -3.38 -1.67 12.68
CA PHE A 424 -4.35 -2.22 11.75
C PHE A 424 -5.49 -2.98 12.47
N ASN A 425 -5.21 -3.74 13.53
CA ASN A 425 -6.27 -4.34 14.33
C ASN A 425 -7.04 -3.28 15.13
N GLN A 426 -6.35 -2.31 15.72
CA GLN A 426 -7.01 -1.26 16.51
C GLN A 426 -7.91 -0.34 15.66
N LEU A 427 -7.48 0.01 14.45
CA LEU A 427 -8.30 0.78 13.50
C LEU A 427 -9.51 -0.02 13.02
N ARG A 428 -9.40 -1.35 12.86
CA ARG A 428 -10.56 -2.23 12.62
C ARG A 428 -11.56 -2.19 13.77
N GLN A 429 -11.09 -2.22 15.03
CA GLN A 429 -11.93 -2.10 16.21
C GLN A 429 -12.59 -0.70 16.30
N LEU A 430 -11.86 0.36 15.99
CA LEU A 430 -12.38 1.74 15.93
C LEU A 430 -13.51 1.86 14.89
N LYS A 431 -13.28 1.33 13.68
CA LYS A 431 -14.27 1.25 12.61
C LYS A 431 -15.49 0.39 12.96
N ALA A 432 -15.36 -0.56 13.88
CA ALA A 432 -16.48 -1.30 14.45
C ALA A 432 -17.34 -0.42 15.38
N LYS A 433 -16.74 0.49 16.15
CA LYS A 433 -17.47 1.48 16.97
C LYS A 433 -18.10 2.59 16.13
N TYR A 434 -17.41 3.03 15.07
CA TYR A 434 -17.80 4.17 14.23
C TYR A 434 -18.02 3.75 12.77
N PRO A 435 -19.15 3.11 12.41
CA PRO A 435 -19.29 2.47 11.10
C PRO A 435 -19.47 3.41 9.89
N ASN A 436 -19.61 4.73 10.11
CA ASN A 436 -19.51 5.71 9.02
C ASN A 436 -18.06 6.10 8.71
N LEU A 437 -17.14 5.88 9.66
CA LEU A 437 -15.72 6.25 9.53
C LEU A 437 -15.06 5.37 8.46
N ARG A 438 -14.37 6.01 7.53
CA ARG A 438 -13.59 5.35 6.48
C ARG A 438 -12.10 5.44 6.81
N LEU A 439 -11.33 4.47 6.34
CA LEU A 439 -9.88 4.44 6.53
C LEU A 439 -9.18 4.45 5.17
N THR A 440 -8.29 5.40 4.90
CA THR A 440 -7.38 5.37 3.74
C THR A 440 -5.97 5.01 4.21
N ILE A 441 -5.18 4.37 3.35
CA ILE A 441 -3.73 4.24 3.53
C ILE A 441 -3.06 5.28 2.63
N SER A 442 -2.24 6.15 3.19
CA SER A 442 -1.43 7.08 2.41
C SER A 442 -0.11 6.45 2.03
N ILE A 443 0.20 6.49 0.75
CA ILE A 443 1.49 6.04 0.20
C ILE A 443 2.33 7.29 -0.02
N GLY A 444 3.55 7.32 0.53
CA GLY A 444 4.46 8.44 0.40
C GLY A 444 4.56 9.29 1.65
N GLY A 445 4.31 10.58 1.52
CA GLY A 445 4.79 11.63 2.42
C GLY A 445 6.25 11.97 2.15
N TRP A 446 6.74 13.00 2.84
CA TRP A 446 8.03 13.65 2.63
C TRP A 446 9.18 12.67 2.30
N THR A 447 9.54 11.82 3.27
CA THR A 447 10.71 10.94 3.21
C THR A 447 10.52 9.70 2.32
N TYR A 448 9.29 9.28 2.02
CA TYR A 448 8.99 8.05 1.24
C TYR A 448 8.61 8.34 -0.22
N SER A 449 8.52 9.61 -0.62
CA SER A 449 8.12 10.02 -1.98
C SER A 449 9.12 9.70 -3.09
N LYS A 450 10.35 9.31 -2.74
CA LYS A 450 11.49 9.21 -3.68
C LYS A 450 11.24 8.43 -4.96
N TYR A 451 10.52 7.31 -4.88
CA TYR A 451 10.37 6.35 -5.97
C TYR A 451 9.06 6.50 -6.78
N PHE A 452 8.27 7.55 -6.53
CA PHE A 452 7.05 7.78 -7.30
C PHE A 452 7.29 8.04 -8.79
N SER A 453 8.26 8.89 -9.15
CA SER A 453 8.66 9.13 -10.56
C SER A 453 8.93 7.82 -11.27
N ASP A 454 9.69 6.92 -10.64
CA ASP A 454 9.97 5.61 -11.19
C ASP A 454 8.73 4.74 -11.34
N ALA A 455 7.90 4.64 -10.30
CA ALA A 455 6.66 3.85 -10.31
C ALA A 455 5.66 4.37 -11.37
N ALA A 456 5.61 5.70 -11.57
CA ALA A 456 4.70 6.37 -12.47
C ALA A 456 5.19 6.38 -13.94
N ALA A 457 6.49 6.18 -14.19
CA ALA A 457 7.18 6.44 -15.46
C ALA A 457 6.58 5.74 -16.70
N THR A 458 6.02 4.53 -16.56
CA THR A 458 5.45 3.78 -17.69
C THR A 458 4.14 3.09 -17.33
N ASP A 459 3.32 2.78 -18.34
CA ASP A 459 2.06 2.04 -18.18
C ASP A 459 2.22 0.72 -17.41
N ALA A 460 3.26 -0.06 -17.77
CA ALA A 460 3.55 -1.33 -17.10
C ALA A 460 3.98 -1.15 -15.64
N LYS A 461 4.79 -0.13 -15.34
CA LYS A 461 5.20 0.18 -13.95
C LYS A 461 4.01 0.67 -13.12
N ARG A 462 3.17 1.57 -13.65
CA ARG A 462 1.94 2.03 -12.96
C ARG A 462 1.03 0.86 -12.61
N LYS A 463 0.77 -0.03 -13.58
CA LYS A 463 -0.05 -1.24 -13.37
C LYS A 463 0.49 -2.15 -12.27
N ALA A 464 1.82 -2.37 -12.26
CA ALA A 464 2.48 -3.16 -11.23
C ALA A 464 2.40 -2.50 -9.84
N PHE A 465 2.69 -1.21 -9.76
CA PHE A 465 2.61 -0.42 -8.52
C PHE A 465 1.18 -0.44 -7.95
N VAL A 466 0.19 0.02 -8.72
CA VAL A 466 -1.22 0.07 -8.30
C VAL A 466 -1.72 -1.30 -7.85
N SER A 467 -1.49 -2.35 -8.65
CA SER A 467 -1.92 -3.72 -8.31
C SER A 467 -1.28 -4.21 -7.01
N SER A 468 0.01 -3.94 -6.78
CA SER A 468 0.70 -4.33 -5.54
C SER A 468 0.07 -3.70 -4.30
N CYS A 469 -0.26 -2.40 -4.35
CA CYS A 469 -0.85 -1.66 -3.24
C CYS A 469 -2.30 -2.09 -2.98
N LEU A 470 -3.08 -2.35 -4.04
CA LEU A 470 -4.44 -2.89 -3.91
C LEU A 470 -4.46 -4.31 -3.32
N ASN A 471 -3.49 -5.16 -3.67
CA ASN A 471 -3.35 -6.49 -3.07
C ASN A 471 -3.01 -6.36 -1.57
N MET A 472 -1.96 -5.60 -1.25
CA MET A 472 -1.46 -5.44 0.12
C MET A 472 -2.52 -4.83 1.06
N PHE A 473 -3.11 -3.70 0.69
CA PHE A 473 -3.92 -2.90 1.62
C PHE A 473 -5.44 -3.08 1.46
N LEU A 474 -5.98 -3.29 0.25
CA LEU A 474 -7.43 -3.45 0.07
C LEU A 474 -7.89 -4.91 0.11
N LYS A 475 -7.18 -5.80 -0.58
CA LYS A 475 -7.39 -7.26 -0.43
C LYS A 475 -6.85 -7.74 0.92
N GLY A 476 -5.84 -7.06 1.47
CA GLY A 476 -5.28 -7.32 2.78
C GLY A 476 -4.19 -8.40 2.79
N ASP A 477 -3.51 -8.59 1.66
CA ASP A 477 -2.46 -9.59 1.45
C ASP A 477 -1.12 -9.12 2.05
N LEU A 478 -1.07 -9.05 3.38
CA LEU A 478 0.12 -8.62 4.11
C LEU A 478 1.21 -9.71 4.09
N PRO A 479 2.50 -9.37 3.99
CA PRO A 479 3.57 -10.35 4.04
C PRO A 479 3.75 -10.94 5.45
N LYS A 480 3.91 -12.27 5.52
CA LYS A 480 4.26 -13.00 6.75
C LYS A 480 5.77 -13.03 7.00
N ASN A 481 6.16 -13.26 8.25
CA ASN A 481 7.56 -13.47 8.67
C ASN A 481 8.46 -12.24 8.46
N VAL A 482 7.90 -11.04 8.31
CA VAL A 482 8.67 -9.80 8.29
C VAL A 482 9.33 -9.64 9.66
N ALA A 483 10.67 -9.57 9.67
CA ALA A 483 11.50 -9.64 10.88
C ALA A 483 11.28 -10.89 11.78
N GLY A 484 10.64 -11.94 11.26
CA GLY A 484 10.38 -13.20 11.97
C GLY A 484 9.07 -13.29 12.75
N ASP A 485 8.20 -12.27 12.69
CA ASP A 485 6.87 -12.33 13.31
C ASP A 485 5.84 -13.05 12.40
N PRO A 486 4.98 -13.95 12.92
CA PRO A 486 4.07 -14.78 12.13
C PRO A 486 2.83 -14.06 11.58
N SER A 487 2.58 -12.81 12.00
CA SER A 487 1.42 -12.01 11.61
C SER A 487 1.40 -11.70 10.10
N GLY A 488 0.24 -11.36 9.58
CA GLY A 488 -0.04 -11.13 8.16
C GLY A 488 -0.62 -12.34 7.45
N GLY A 489 -0.45 -12.40 6.13
CA GLY A 489 -0.94 -13.44 5.23
C GLY A 489 -2.05 -12.98 4.29
N VAL A 490 -2.43 -13.87 3.37
CA VAL A 490 -3.47 -13.63 2.35
C VAL A 490 -4.78 -13.21 3.03
N ALA A 491 -5.27 -12.03 2.65
CA ALA A 491 -6.47 -11.39 3.16
C ALA A 491 -6.55 -11.17 4.69
N ALA A 492 -5.42 -11.14 5.40
CA ALA A 492 -5.40 -10.90 6.85
C ALA A 492 -5.96 -9.50 7.24
N ALA A 493 -5.68 -8.49 6.41
CA ALA A 493 -6.20 -7.13 6.58
C ALA A 493 -7.45 -6.80 5.73
N ALA A 494 -8.08 -7.80 5.09
CA ALA A 494 -9.21 -7.55 4.19
C ALA A 494 -10.31 -6.68 4.82
N GLY A 495 -10.80 -5.69 4.08
CA GLY A 495 -11.85 -4.77 4.52
C GLY A 495 -11.43 -3.72 5.56
N LEU A 496 -10.16 -3.68 5.98
CA LEU A 496 -9.63 -2.63 6.86
C LEU A 496 -9.66 -1.27 6.16
N PHE A 497 -9.01 -1.15 5.01
CA PHE A 497 -8.96 0.11 4.25
C PHE A 497 -10.13 0.22 3.28
N ASP A 498 -10.61 1.46 3.13
CA ASP A 498 -11.70 1.94 2.30
C ASP A 498 -11.21 2.70 1.06
N GLY A 499 -9.90 2.85 0.88
CA GLY A 499 -9.31 3.53 -0.25
C GLY A 499 -7.79 3.70 -0.12
N ILE A 500 -7.21 4.32 -1.13
CA ILE A 500 -5.80 4.71 -1.19
C ILE A 500 -5.73 6.23 -1.21
N ASP A 501 -4.78 6.78 -0.47
CA ASP A 501 -4.32 8.16 -0.59
C ASP A 501 -2.90 8.17 -1.21
N LEU A 502 -2.61 9.15 -2.06
CA LEU A 502 -1.28 9.38 -2.63
C LEU A 502 -0.69 10.70 -2.15
N ASP A 503 0.39 10.62 -1.39
CA ASP A 503 1.15 11.78 -0.94
C ASP A 503 2.52 11.78 -1.62
N TRP A 504 2.53 12.23 -2.89
CA TRP A 504 3.78 12.39 -3.65
C TRP A 504 4.29 13.82 -3.45
N GLU A 505 5.44 13.94 -2.79
CA GLU A 505 6.14 15.19 -2.51
C GLU A 505 7.44 15.34 -3.33
N TYR A 506 7.45 15.92 -4.54
CA TYR A 506 6.32 16.37 -5.36
C TYR A 506 6.53 15.96 -6.84
N PRO A 507 5.47 15.71 -7.63
CA PRO A 507 5.61 15.38 -9.05
C PRO A 507 6.41 16.44 -9.81
N GLY A 508 7.50 16.04 -10.47
CA GLY A 508 8.29 16.89 -11.37
C GLY A 508 9.04 18.07 -10.72
N SER A 509 9.00 18.21 -9.39
CA SER A 509 9.63 19.32 -8.66
C SER A 509 10.74 18.85 -7.74
N ALA A 510 11.89 19.52 -7.80
CA ALA A 510 13.02 19.30 -6.89
C ALA A 510 12.80 19.89 -5.48
N GLY A 511 11.62 20.44 -5.20
CA GLY A 511 11.26 21.06 -3.91
C GLY A 511 10.67 20.11 -2.86
N GLY A 512 10.80 18.79 -3.03
CA GLY A 512 10.47 17.78 -2.02
C GLY A 512 11.71 17.34 -1.22
N HIS A 513 11.61 16.22 -0.49
CA HIS A 513 12.75 15.63 0.23
C HIS A 513 13.95 15.37 -0.70
N VAL A 514 15.16 15.56 -0.17
CA VAL A 514 16.41 15.41 -0.91
C VAL A 514 16.56 14.00 -1.50
N GLY A 515 17.09 13.90 -2.71
CA GLY A 515 17.23 12.62 -3.40
C GLY A 515 15.94 12.05 -4.00
N ASN A 516 14.79 12.71 -3.85
CA ASN A 516 13.57 12.32 -4.55
C ASN A 516 13.81 12.33 -6.07
N HIS A 517 13.40 11.27 -6.76
CA HIS A 517 13.56 11.20 -8.21
C HIS A 517 12.46 12.01 -8.90
N THR A 518 12.84 12.81 -9.89
CA THR A 518 11.93 13.71 -10.62
C THR A 518 12.14 13.60 -12.12
N SER A 519 11.06 13.68 -12.88
CA SER A 519 11.06 13.74 -14.33
C SER A 519 10.15 14.85 -14.84
N THR A 520 10.49 15.48 -15.97
CA THR A 520 9.58 16.43 -16.63
C THR A 520 8.29 15.77 -17.11
N ALA A 521 8.28 14.44 -17.26
CA ALA A 521 7.09 13.64 -17.58
C ALA A 521 6.17 13.41 -16.37
N ASP A 522 6.59 13.73 -15.15
CA ASP A 522 5.80 13.49 -13.92
C ASP A 522 4.46 14.22 -13.95
N LYS A 523 4.39 15.38 -14.61
CA LYS A 523 3.15 16.13 -14.81
C LYS A 523 2.05 15.29 -15.46
N GLN A 524 2.38 14.53 -16.49
CA GLN A 524 1.44 13.59 -17.13
C GLN A 524 1.39 12.25 -16.41
N ASN A 525 2.53 11.76 -15.89
CA ASN A 525 2.58 10.45 -15.24
C ASN A 525 1.77 10.41 -13.93
N PHE A 526 1.67 11.51 -13.18
CA PHE A 526 0.80 11.61 -12.00
C PHE A 526 -0.68 11.51 -12.39
N THR A 527 -1.13 12.24 -13.42
CA THR A 527 -2.49 12.09 -13.98
C THR A 527 -2.78 10.66 -14.41
N LEU A 528 -1.83 10.01 -15.09
CA LEU A 528 -1.95 8.63 -15.56
C LEU A 528 -1.91 7.60 -14.41
N LEU A 529 -1.21 7.91 -13.31
CA LEU A 529 -1.17 7.09 -12.10
C LEU A 529 -2.50 7.16 -11.35
N LEU A 530 -3.05 8.36 -11.16
CA LEU A 530 -4.38 8.55 -10.59
C LEU A 530 -5.47 7.86 -11.41
N LYS A 531 -5.38 7.93 -12.75
CA LYS A 531 -6.25 7.18 -13.66
C LYS A 531 -6.16 5.66 -13.42
N GLU A 532 -4.95 5.11 -13.37
CA GLU A 532 -4.73 3.67 -13.17
C GLU A 532 -5.24 3.20 -11.80
N PHE A 533 -5.00 3.97 -10.73
CA PHE A 533 -5.60 3.71 -9.42
C PHE A 533 -7.13 3.68 -9.50
N ARG A 534 -7.76 4.71 -10.09
CA ARG A 534 -9.23 4.79 -10.20
C ARG A 534 -9.81 3.57 -10.93
N GLU A 535 -9.21 3.21 -12.06
CA GLU A 535 -9.66 2.08 -12.88
C GLU A 535 -9.54 0.73 -12.14
N GLN A 536 -8.42 0.45 -11.46
CA GLN A 536 -8.28 -0.79 -10.70
C GLN A 536 -9.15 -0.81 -9.43
N LEU A 537 -9.33 0.33 -8.75
CA LEU A 537 -10.20 0.46 -7.58
C LEU A 537 -11.67 0.21 -7.93
N ASP A 538 -12.13 0.74 -9.07
CA ASP A 538 -13.51 0.51 -9.54
C ASP A 538 -13.71 -0.92 -10.06
N ALA A 539 -12.72 -1.48 -10.76
CA ALA A 539 -12.74 -2.89 -11.19
C ALA A 539 -12.76 -3.87 -10.01
N TYR A 540 -12.05 -3.58 -8.92
CA TYR A 540 -12.08 -4.38 -7.70
C TYR A 540 -13.36 -4.16 -6.88
N GLY A 541 -13.85 -2.92 -6.79
CA GLY A 541 -15.05 -2.56 -6.02
C GLY A 541 -16.35 -3.08 -6.62
N ALA A 542 -16.51 -3.03 -7.95
CA ALA A 542 -17.74 -3.39 -8.65
C ALA A 542 -18.31 -4.79 -8.29
N PRO A 543 -17.56 -5.91 -8.37
CA PRO A 543 -18.08 -7.23 -8.00
C PRO A 543 -18.36 -7.38 -6.50
N LEU A 544 -17.72 -6.56 -5.65
CA LEU A 544 -17.97 -6.53 -4.21
C LEU A 544 -19.19 -5.67 -3.83
N GLY A 545 -19.77 -4.92 -4.78
CA GLY A 545 -20.75 -3.89 -4.48
C GLY A 545 -20.18 -2.78 -3.59
N LYS A 546 -18.91 -2.43 -3.80
CA LYS A 546 -18.18 -1.40 -3.05
C LYS A 546 -17.65 -0.29 -3.97
N ARG A 547 -17.43 0.90 -3.41
CA ARG A 547 -16.72 2.01 -4.05
C ARG A 547 -15.65 2.57 -3.11
N PHE A 548 -14.39 2.20 -3.39
CA PHE A 548 -13.22 2.64 -2.61
C PHE A 548 -12.82 4.08 -2.95
N LEU A 549 -12.35 4.83 -1.95
CA LEU A 549 -11.80 6.18 -2.12
C LEU A 549 -10.48 6.15 -2.91
N LEU A 550 -10.27 7.19 -3.70
CA LEU A 550 -8.94 7.61 -4.16
C LEU A 550 -8.78 9.09 -3.82
N THR A 551 -7.79 9.39 -2.98
CA THR A 551 -7.45 10.74 -2.55
C THR A 551 -5.98 11.03 -2.86
N ALA A 552 -5.56 12.28 -2.71
CA ALA A 552 -4.16 12.65 -2.75
C ALA A 552 -3.92 13.87 -1.86
N ALA A 553 -2.81 13.86 -1.12
CA ALA A 553 -2.23 15.07 -0.57
C ALA A 553 -1.55 15.85 -1.71
N LEU A 554 -1.81 17.15 -1.80
CA LEU A 554 -1.37 18.01 -2.90
C LEU A 554 -0.66 19.27 -2.38
N PRO A 555 0.40 19.75 -3.06
CA PRO A 555 1.18 20.91 -2.59
C PRO A 555 0.41 22.22 -2.65
N ALA A 556 0.62 23.12 -1.68
CA ALA A 556 0.09 24.48 -1.72
C ALA A 556 0.96 25.48 -2.50
N GLY A 557 2.25 25.19 -2.74
CA GLY A 557 3.16 26.12 -3.40
C GLY A 557 2.99 26.16 -4.93
N GLN A 558 2.76 27.34 -5.50
CA GLN A 558 2.59 27.53 -6.96
C GLN A 558 3.80 27.07 -7.80
N ASP A 559 5.00 27.09 -7.21
CA ASP A 559 6.23 26.52 -7.77
C ASP A 559 6.19 24.99 -7.95
N LYS A 560 5.33 24.30 -7.20
CA LYS A 560 5.07 22.86 -7.26
C LYS A 560 3.80 22.57 -8.06
N ILE A 561 2.72 23.33 -7.84
CA ILE A 561 1.42 23.16 -8.52
C ILE A 561 1.55 23.28 -10.04
N GLN A 562 2.47 24.11 -10.57
CA GLN A 562 2.76 24.20 -12.01
C GLN A 562 3.16 22.86 -12.66
N TYR A 563 3.64 21.89 -11.89
CA TYR A 563 3.96 20.55 -12.36
C TYR A 563 2.77 19.58 -12.35
N LEU A 564 1.54 20.04 -12.07
CA LEU A 564 0.33 19.22 -12.08
C LEU A 564 -0.59 19.57 -13.27
N GLU A 565 -1.36 18.60 -13.77
CA GLU A 565 -2.50 18.85 -14.67
C GLU A 565 -3.77 19.07 -13.82
N THR A 566 -3.84 20.23 -13.16
CA THR A 566 -4.92 20.62 -12.23
C THR A 566 -6.32 20.47 -12.84
N ASP A 567 -6.44 20.65 -14.15
CA ASP A 567 -7.66 20.56 -14.96
C ASP A 567 -8.11 19.11 -15.21
N ARG A 568 -7.29 18.12 -14.86
CA ARG A 568 -7.52 16.69 -15.17
C ARG A 568 -7.57 15.80 -13.94
N ILE A 569 -6.68 16.02 -12.97
CA ILE A 569 -6.53 15.11 -11.82
C ILE A 569 -7.83 14.97 -10.98
N GLY A 570 -8.63 16.04 -10.90
CA GLY A 570 -9.92 16.05 -10.21
C GLY A 570 -11.00 15.13 -10.84
N ALA A 571 -10.78 14.58 -12.03
CA ALA A 571 -11.65 13.57 -12.64
C ALA A 571 -11.51 12.18 -11.97
N TYR A 572 -10.34 11.87 -11.41
CA TYR A 572 -10.03 10.56 -10.84
C TYR A 572 -10.13 10.54 -9.31
N LEU A 573 -9.78 11.64 -8.66
CA LEU A 573 -9.87 11.80 -7.21
C LEU A 573 -11.33 11.90 -6.75
N ASP A 574 -11.63 11.33 -5.59
CA ASP A 574 -12.88 11.59 -4.87
C ASP A 574 -12.84 12.97 -4.22
N TYR A 575 -11.72 13.28 -3.54
CA TYR A 575 -11.30 14.61 -3.12
C TYR A 575 -9.76 14.69 -3.06
N ALA A 576 -9.22 15.90 -2.90
CA ALA A 576 -7.79 16.14 -2.68
C ALA A 576 -7.57 16.98 -1.42
N ASP A 577 -6.61 16.56 -0.60
CA ASP A 577 -6.19 17.21 0.63
C ASP A 577 -5.06 18.21 0.27
N VAL A 578 -5.34 19.51 0.18
CA VAL A 578 -4.32 20.52 -0.19
C VAL A 578 -3.56 20.94 1.06
N MET A 579 -2.25 20.66 1.10
CA MET A 579 -1.36 20.92 2.23
C MET A 579 -1.08 22.42 2.42
N THR A 580 -2.10 23.15 2.87
CA THR A 580 -2.16 24.62 3.01
C THR A 580 -1.48 25.13 4.27
N TYR A 581 -0.33 24.55 4.59
CA TYR A 581 0.54 24.84 5.71
C TYR A 581 2.01 24.79 5.22
N ASP A 582 2.99 24.79 6.13
CA ASP A 582 4.42 24.67 5.78
C ASP A 582 4.98 25.75 4.83
N MET A 583 4.33 26.91 4.79
CA MET A 583 4.75 28.02 3.93
C MET A 583 6.03 28.70 4.44
N HIS A 584 6.25 28.69 5.77
CA HIS A 584 7.43 29.20 6.45
C HIS A 584 7.76 28.39 7.70
N GLY A 585 9.06 28.25 7.99
CA GLY A 585 9.55 27.40 9.07
C GLY A 585 11.05 27.59 9.33
N ALA A 586 11.61 26.76 10.22
CA ALA A 586 12.99 26.91 10.68
C ALA A 586 14.09 26.78 9.60
N TRP A 587 13.75 26.32 8.39
CA TRP A 587 14.62 26.43 7.21
C TRP A 587 14.96 27.89 6.86
N ASP A 588 14.07 28.84 7.19
CA ASP A 588 14.35 30.28 7.24
C ASP A 588 15.18 30.58 8.50
N ALA A 589 16.38 30.00 8.59
CA ALA A 589 17.12 29.80 9.84
C ALA A 589 17.54 31.09 10.58
N LYS A 590 17.53 32.24 9.90
CA LYS A 590 17.81 33.57 10.49
C LYS A 590 16.57 34.48 10.48
N GLY A 591 15.41 33.91 10.19
CA GLY A 591 14.22 34.64 9.81
C GLY A 591 14.34 35.30 8.43
N PRO A 592 13.44 36.24 8.09
CA PRO A 592 12.40 36.77 8.97
C PRO A 592 11.41 35.68 9.42
N THR A 593 11.05 35.69 10.70
CA THR A 593 9.94 34.90 11.24
C THR A 593 8.66 35.24 10.49
N ASN A 594 7.92 34.23 10.08
CA ASN A 594 6.75 34.41 9.22
C ASN A 594 5.67 33.38 9.58
N LEU A 595 4.50 33.50 8.97
CA LEU A 595 3.34 32.66 9.22
C LEU A 595 3.46 31.36 8.40
N GLN A 596 3.20 30.20 9.00
CA GLN A 596 3.29 28.92 8.27
C GLN A 596 2.09 28.66 7.35
N ASP A 597 0.98 29.34 7.61
CA ASP A 597 -0.34 29.09 7.03
C ASP A 597 -1.17 30.41 6.85
N PRO A 598 -0.61 31.48 6.25
CA PRO A 598 -1.36 32.71 6.01
C PRO A 598 -2.56 32.46 5.08
N LEU A 599 -3.78 32.77 5.53
CA LEU A 599 -4.99 32.54 4.74
C LEU A 599 -5.03 33.45 3.51
N HIS A 600 -4.54 34.68 3.67
CA HIS A 600 -4.51 35.73 2.65
C HIS A 600 -3.12 36.35 2.52
N ASP A 601 -2.86 37.00 1.38
CA ASP A 601 -1.63 37.75 1.13
C ASP A 601 -1.52 38.99 2.04
N SER A 602 -0.29 39.41 2.34
CA SER A 602 0.00 40.59 3.16
C SER A 602 1.05 41.49 2.48
N PRO A 603 0.81 42.81 2.38
CA PRO A 603 1.81 43.75 1.90
C PRO A 603 2.97 43.93 2.91
N ALA A 604 2.78 43.51 4.16
CA ALA A 604 3.81 43.56 5.21
C ALA A 604 4.70 42.30 5.24
N ASP A 605 4.29 41.21 4.58
CA ASP A 605 5.09 39.99 4.49
C ASP A 605 6.44 40.28 3.79
N PRO A 606 7.58 40.03 4.45
CA PRO A 606 8.92 40.29 3.90
C PRO A 606 9.41 39.20 2.93
N ALA A 607 8.67 38.10 2.74
CA ALA A 607 9.10 37.00 1.89
C ALA A 607 9.25 37.41 0.42
N THR A 608 10.28 36.87 -0.23
CA THR A 608 10.51 37.05 -1.67
C THR A 608 9.37 36.41 -2.45
N PRO A 609 8.72 37.13 -3.39
CA PRO A 609 7.72 36.54 -4.27
C PRO A 609 8.23 35.33 -5.04
N ILE A 610 7.39 34.32 -5.20
CA ILE A 610 7.72 33.09 -5.92
C ILE A 610 7.76 33.39 -7.41
N THR A 611 8.89 33.10 -8.05
CA THR A 611 9.09 33.23 -9.50
C THR A 611 8.30 32.19 -10.28
N PRO A 612 7.86 32.45 -11.53
CA PRO A 612 8.11 33.68 -12.31
C PRO A 612 7.13 34.83 -12.03
N GLY A 613 6.09 34.62 -11.21
CA GLY A 613 5.11 35.64 -10.86
C GLY A 613 5.50 36.52 -9.67
N ASN A 614 4.47 37.14 -9.07
CA ASN A 614 4.62 38.20 -8.07
C ASN A 614 4.00 37.83 -6.70
N ARG A 615 3.51 36.59 -6.54
CA ARG A 615 2.77 36.14 -5.36
C ARG A 615 3.69 35.43 -4.38
N LYS A 616 3.38 35.56 -3.09
CA LYS A 616 3.98 34.80 -1.99
C LYS A 616 3.12 33.56 -1.70
N TYR A 617 3.52 32.72 -0.75
CA TYR A 617 2.67 31.61 -0.32
C TYR A 617 1.54 32.12 0.58
N ASN A 618 0.31 31.69 0.30
CA ASN A 618 -0.87 31.84 1.15
C ASN A 618 -1.96 30.87 0.67
N VAL A 619 -2.88 30.52 1.56
CA VAL A 619 -3.94 29.52 1.31
C VAL A 619 -4.88 29.93 0.18
N ASP A 620 -5.26 31.21 0.09
CA ASP A 620 -6.10 31.73 -0.99
C ASP A 620 -5.42 31.61 -2.37
N THR A 621 -4.12 31.90 -2.46
CA THR A 621 -3.32 31.74 -3.68
C THR A 621 -3.21 30.27 -4.09
N ALA A 622 -2.95 29.37 -3.14
CA ALA A 622 -2.87 27.93 -3.39
C ALA A 622 -4.18 27.37 -3.98
N LEU A 623 -5.31 27.70 -3.36
CA LEU A 623 -6.62 27.22 -3.80
C LEU A 623 -7.09 27.91 -5.09
N THR A 624 -6.74 29.17 -5.31
CA THR A 624 -6.95 29.89 -6.57
C THR A 624 -6.21 29.20 -7.71
N ALA A 625 -4.97 28.72 -7.46
CA ALA A 625 -4.18 27.99 -8.45
C ALA A 625 -4.85 26.67 -8.87
N TYR A 626 -5.44 25.91 -7.94
CA TYR A 626 -6.20 24.70 -8.29
C TYR A 626 -7.52 24.99 -9.00
N THR A 627 -8.30 25.95 -8.51
CA THR A 627 -9.68 26.17 -8.99
C THR A 627 -9.74 27.00 -10.28
N THR A 628 -9.19 28.20 -10.27
CA THR A 628 -9.28 29.16 -11.37
C THR A 628 -8.00 29.29 -12.20
N GLY A 629 -6.89 28.78 -11.68
CA GLY A 629 -5.58 28.83 -12.32
C GLY A 629 -4.82 30.12 -11.99
N LEU A 630 -3.52 30.08 -12.27
CA LEU A 630 -2.63 31.23 -12.21
C LEU A 630 -1.81 31.24 -13.51
N PRO A 631 -2.28 31.95 -14.56
CA PRO A 631 -1.61 31.99 -15.86
C PRO A 631 -0.16 32.47 -15.80
N GLU A 632 0.15 33.35 -14.85
CA GLU A 632 1.51 33.85 -14.59
C GLU A 632 2.48 32.77 -14.11
N TYR A 633 1.98 31.64 -13.57
CA TYR A 633 2.75 30.44 -13.21
C TYR A 633 2.53 29.27 -14.18
N GLY A 634 1.80 29.47 -15.28
CA GLY A 634 1.44 28.39 -16.21
C GLY A 634 0.47 27.34 -15.61
N ILE A 635 -0.25 27.70 -14.54
CA ILE A 635 -1.19 26.81 -13.85
C ILE A 635 -2.59 26.97 -14.48
N ALA A 636 -3.16 25.89 -14.99
CA ALA A 636 -4.40 25.90 -15.75
C ALA A 636 -5.67 26.11 -14.90
N GLY A 637 -5.63 25.78 -13.60
CA GLY A 637 -6.83 25.71 -12.77
C GLY A 637 -7.69 24.50 -13.13
N GLY A 638 -9.01 24.63 -13.01
CA GLY A 638 -9.99 23.63 -13.45
C GLY A 638 -10.27 22.50 -12.46
N PHE A 639 -9.60 22.45 -11.31
CA PHE A 639 -9.92 21.46 -10.27
C PHE A 639 -11.26 21.83 -9.62
N PRO A 640 -12.22 20.89 -9.47
CA PRO A 640 -13.51 21.19 -8.85
C PRO A 640 -13.37 21.62 -7.38
N ALA A 641 -13.81 22.83 -7.04
CA ALA A 641 -13.72 23.35 -5.66
C ALA A 641 -14.40 22.42 -4.64
N ASN A 642 -15.55 21.84 -5.01
CA ASN A 642 -16.28 20.84 -4.22
C ASN A 642 -15.60 19.45 -4.13
N LYS A 643 -14.33 19.35 -4.55
CA LYS A 643 -13.41 18.23 -4.30
C LYS A 643 -12.11 18.64 -3.61
N LEU A 644 -11.90 19.92 -3.31
CA LEU A 644 -10.72 20.38 -2.56
C LEU A 644 -11.02 20.40 -1.06
N VAL A 645 -10.13 19.83 -0.26
CA VAL A 645 -10.19 19.80 1.20
C VAL A 645 -9.01 20.63 1.72
N LEU A 646 -9.29 21.59 2.60
CA LEU A 646 -8.31 22.57 3.09
C LEU A 646 -7.53 21.99 4.28
N GLY A 647 -6.20 22.07 4.24
CA GLY A 647 -5.30 21.53 5.27
C GLY A 647 -5.13 22.43 6.48
N ILE A 648 -5.20 21.82 7.66
CA ILE A 648 -5.08 22.43 8.99
C ILE A 648 -3.87 21.81 9.71
N PRO A 649 -2.83 22.59 10.04
CA PRO A 649 -1.70 22.08 10.82
C PRO A 649 -2.08 22.01 12.31
N PHE A 650 -2.09 20.81 12.89
CA PHE A 650 -2.21 20.63 14.36
C PHE A 650 -0.87 20.82 15.10
N TYR A 651 0.18 21.17 14.35
CA TYR A 651 1.51 21.51 14.83
C TYR A 651 1.89 22.95 14.46
N TRP A 652 2.95 23.43 15.09
CA TRP A 652 3.38 24.82 15.07
C TRP A 652 4.85 24.92 14.70
N ARG A 653 5.20 25.85 13.81
CA ARG A 653 6.58 26.10 13.37
C ARG A 653 7.19 27.26 14.15
N GLY A 654 8.48 27.17 14.49
CA GLY A 654 9.08 28.08 15.48
C GLY A 654 10.54 28.46 15.31
N TRP A 655 10.86 29.65 15.82
CA TRP A 655 12.20 30.24 15.86
C TRP A 655 12.50 30.82 17.25
N THR A 656 13.77 30.89 17.61
CA THR A 656 14.25 31.45 18.89
C THR A 656 15.20 32.64 18.71
N GLY A 657 15.45 33.37 19.79
CA GLY A 657 16.23 34.61 19.78
C GLY A 657 15.55 35.75 19.03
N VAL A 658 14.21 35.72 18.97
CA VAL A 658 13.39 36.63 18.18
C VAL A 658 13.11 37.90 19.01
N PRO A 659 13.54 39.10 18.57
CA PRO A 659 13.21 40.34 19.26
C PRO A 659 11.73 40.68 19.05
N ALA A 660 11.12 41.40 20.00
CA ALA A 660 9.68 41.69 19.93
C ALA A 660 9.29 42.56 18.72
N GLY A 661 10.18 43.43 18.23
CA GLY A 661 9.88 44.39 17.18
C GLY A 661 8.68 45.28 17.54
N ALA A 662 7.89 45.65 16.53
CA ALA A 662 6.59 46.32 16.72
C ALA A 662 5.41 45.33 16.85
N ASN A 663 5.58 44.10 16.34
CA ASN A 663 4.50 43.13 16.11
C ASN A 663 4.77 41.80 16.84
N PHE A 664 5.24 41.85 18.09
CA PHE A 664 5.44 40.68 18.95
C PHE A 664 6.15 39.50 18.24
N GLY A 665 7.32 39.79 17.67
CA GLY A 665 8.15 38.82 16.99
C GLY A 665 7.78 38.52 15.52
N LEU A 666 6.66 38.99 14.98
CA LEU A 666 6.31 38.80 13.57
C LEU A 666 7.23 39.61 12.63
N TYR A 667 7.71 38.98 11.57
CA TYR A 667 8.63 39.54 10.56
C TYR A 667 9.98 40.02 11.12
N GLN A 668 10.47 39.38 12.19
CA GLN A 668 11.72 39.73 12.87
C GLN A 668 12.83 38.71 12.58
N THR A 669 14.09 39.11 12.75
CA THR A 669 15.24 38.19 12.65
C THR A 669 15.22 37.15 13.77
N ALA A 670 15.71 35.95 13.49
CA ALA A 670 15.89 34.87 14.46
C ALA A 670 17.37 34.47 14.61
N THR A 671 17.72 33.79 15.70
CA THR A 671 19.05 33.17 15.87
C THR A 671 19.09 31.70 15.47
N GLY A 672 17.93 31.07 15.25
CA GLY A 672 17.79 29.67 14.84
C GLY A 672 16.40 29.10 15.11
N PRO A 673 16.19 27.79 14.87
CA PRO A 673 15.00 27.06 15.35
C PRO A 673 14.84 27.18 16.86
N THR A 674 13.60 27.03 17.34
CA THR A 674 13.35 26.68 18.74
C THR A 674 13.92 25.29 19.08
N PRO A 675 14.31 25.04 20.34
CA PRO A 675 14.72 23.69 20.76
C PRO A 675 13.61 22.67 20.53
N ALA A 676 14.01 21.44 20.17
CA ALA A 676 13.09 20.32 20.00
C ALA A 676 12.24 20.09 21.27
N LYS A 677 10.96 19.80 21.05
CA LYS A 677 10.00 19.49 22.10
C LYS A 677 9.89 17.97 22.34
N PRO A 678 9.47 17.49 23.54
CA PRO A 678 9.47 16.07 23.86
C PRO A 678 8.67 15.13 22.94
N LEU A 679 7.64 15.63 22.25
CA LEU A 679 6.68 14.87 21.44
C LEU A 679 6.84 15.16 19.93
N SER A 680 7.11 16.40 19.53
CA SER A 680 7.47 16.71 18.14
C SER A 680 8.92 16.39 17.76
N GLN A 681 9.83 16.38 18.74
CA GLN A 681 11.22 15.90 18.68
C GLN A 681 12.15 16.57 17.63
N GLU A 682 11.62 17.52 16.87
CA GLU A 682 12.31 18.29 15.83
C GLU A 682 12.50 19.74 16.28
N ALA A 683 13.68 20.31 16.04
CA ALA A 683 13.97 21.70 16.36
C ALA A 683 13.21 22.64 15.40
N GLY A 684 12.45 23.60 15.93
CA GLY A 684 11.57 24.45 15.14
C GLY A 684 10.16 23.88 14.93
N LEU A 685 9.81 22.77 15.59
CA LEU A 685 8.49 22.14 15.55
C LEU A 685 7.92 21.93 16.96
N ALA A 686 6.62 22.10 17.14
CA ALA A 686 5.89 21.75 18.35
C ALA A 686 4.47 21.30 18.04
N ALA A 687 4.00 20.24 18.68
CA ALA A 687 2.61 19.85 18.63
C ALA A 687 1.76 20.88 19.40
N TRP A 688 0.50 21.10 19.01
CA TRP A 688 -0.40 21.97 19.78
C TRP A 688 -0.45 21.59 21.27
N ARG A 689 -0.50 20.29 21.58
CA ARG A 689 -0.45 19.74 22.94
C ARG A 689 0.82 20.04 23.75
N GLU A 690 1.88 20.57 23.13
CA GLU A 690 3.15 20.96 23.77
C GLU A 690 3.32 22.47 23.97
N LEU A 691 2.34 23.24 23.51
CA LEU A 691 2.28 24.68 23.69
C LEU A 691 1.30 25.03 24.81
N THR A 692 1.59 26.11 25.52
CA THR A 692 0.75 26.65 26.59
C THR A 692 0.34 28.09 26.26
N PRO A 693 -0.46 28.30 25.20
CA PRO A 693 -0.93 29.62 24.81
C PRO A 693 -1.79 30.26 25.90
N THR A 694 -1.63 31.56 26.03
CA THR A 694 -2.41 32.44 26.91
C THR A 694 -2.89 33.64 26.10
N ALA A 695 -3.92 34.33 26.56
CA ALA A 695 -4.38 35.57 25.93
C ALA A 695 -3.32 36.71 25.93
N ALA A 696 -2.22 36.57 26.69
CA ALA A 696 -1.16 37.58 26.78
C ALA A 696 -0.02 37.36 25.77
N ASN A 697 0.23 36.12 25.35
CA ASN A 697 1.29 35.75 24.42
C ASN A 697 0.77 35.21 23.07
N THR A 698 -0.54 35.06 22.90
CA THR A 698 -1.17 34.66 21.64
C THR A 698 -1.65 35.90 20.90
N HIS A 699 -1.31 35.98 19.62
CA HIS A 699 -1.54 37.14 18.76
C HIS A 699 -2.25 36.71 17.48
N TRP A 700 -2.87 37.68 16.81
CA TRP A 700 -3.73 37.50 15.64
C TRP A 700 -3.45 38.58 14.60
N ASP A 701 -3.22 38.19 13.35
CA ASP A 701 -3.19 39.12 12.22
C ASP A 701 -4.56 39.11 11.52
N PRO A 702 -5.33 40.22 11.55
CA PRO A 702 -6.61 40.32 10.86
C PRO A 702 -6.49 40.49 9.34
N VAL A 703 -5.28 40.68 8.78
CA VAL A 703 -5.06 40.75 7.33
C VAL A 703 -4.92 39.36 6.74
N THR A 704 -4.08 38.52 7.34
CA THR A 704 -3.85 37.13 6.87
C THR A 704 -4.75 36.10 7.54
N GLU A 705 -5.58 36.51 8.50
CA GLU A 705 -6.40 35.66 9.37
C GLU A 705 -5.58 34.49 9.97
N SER A 706 -4.49 34.82 10.67
CA SER A 706 -3.53 33.85 11.20
C SER A 706 -3.13 34.14 12.64
N SER A 707 -2.73 33.09 13.37
CA SER A 707 -2.25 33.19 14.74
C SER A 707 -0.75 32.92 14.89
N TRP A 708 -0.15 33.56 15.89
CA TRP A 708 1.17 33.22 16.40
C TRP A 708 1.23 33.36 17.92
N ILE A 709 2.24 32.73 18.54
CA ILE A 709 2.53 32.82 19.96
C ILE A 709 3.94 33.42 20.11
N TYR A 710 4.09 34.42 20.97
CA TYR A 710 5.38 35.05 21.27
C TYR A 710 5.61 35.17 22.78
N ASP A 711 6.61 34.43 23.30
CA ASP A 711 6.88 34.35 24.75
C ASP A 711 7.96 35.35 25.24
N GLY A 712 8.41 36.25 24.37
CA GLY A 712 9.51 37.19 24.66
C GLY A 712 10.87 36.77 24.07
N THR A 713 11.00 35.54 23.55
CA THR A 713 12.21 35.09 22.83
C THR A 713 11.92 34.09 21.72
N ASN A 714 10.90 33.24 21.89
CA ASN A 714 10.45 32.29 20.88
C ASN A 714 9.21 32.85 20.17
N PHE A 715 9.20 32.68 18.85
CA PHE A 715 8.04 32.90 17.99
C PHE A 715 7.57 31.55 17.48
N TRP A 716 6.28 31.24 17.63
CA TRP A 716 5.64 30.05 17.07
C TRP A 716 4.45 30.47 16.22
N THR A 717 4.28 29.92 15.02
CA THR A 717 3.12 30.17 14.14
C THR A 717 2.33 28.89 13.90
N GLY A 718 1.01 29.01 13.75
CA GLY A 718 0.12 27.91 13.45
C GLY A 718 -1.31 28.20 13.88
N ASP A 719 -2.13 27.15 13.84
CA ASP A 719 -3.57 27.28 13.99
C ASP A 719 -4.05 27.20 15.44
N THR A 720 -4.71 28.27 15.87
CA THR A 720 -5.56 28.31 17.05
C THR A 720 -7.00 27.95 16.69
N PRO A 721 -7.87 27.61 17.67
CA PRO A 721 -9.31 27.46 17.42
C PRO A 721 -9.96 28.66 16.70
N GLN A 722 -9.46 29.89 16.90
CA GLN A 722 -9.93 31.07 16.17
C GLN A 722 -9.56 31.02 14.68
N ALA A 723 -8.32 30.66 14.37
CA ALA A 723 -7.84 30.55 12.99
C ALA A 723 -8.56 29.43 12.22
N ILE A 724 -8.83 28.29 12.87
CA ILE A 724 -9.62 27.18 12.32
C ILE A 724 -11.09 27.57 12.06
N GLN A 725 -11.67 28.48 12.85
CA GLN A 725 -13.00 29.04 12.56
C GLN A 725 -12.97 29.91 11.29
N ALA A 726 -11.95 30.75 11.13
CA ALA A 726 -11.75 31.54 9.91
C ALA A 726 -11.58 30.65 8.67
N ARG A 727 -10.76 29.60 8.76
CA ARG A 727 -10.56 28.60 7.68
C ARG A 727 -11.84 27.85 7.32
N GLY A 728 -12.66 27.47 8.30
CA GLY A 728 -13.97 26.85 8.04
C GLY A 728 -14.98 27.79 7.38
N ALA A 729 -15.01 29.07 7.79
CA ALA A 729 -15.82 30.10 7.13
C ALA A 729 -15.36 30.35 5.69
N TYR A 730 -14.05 30.46 5.48
CA TYR A 730 -13.43 30.58 4.16
C TYR A 730 -13.75 29.36 3.27
N ALA A 731 -13.57 28.14 3.78
CA ALA A 731 -13.86 26.89 3.06
C ALA A 731 -15.32 26.83 2.59
N LYS A 732 -16.27 27.18 3.46
CA LYS A 732 -17.69 27.31 3.09
C LYS A 732 -17.92 28.39 2.03
N SER A 733 -17.28 29.56 2.14
CA SER A 733 -17.43 30.67 1.18
C SER A 733 -16.93 30.33 -0.23
N LYS A 734 -15.90 29.47 -0.34
CA LYS A 734 -15.30 29.01 -1.60
C LYS A 734 -15.95 27.73 -2.14
N GLY A 735 -16.93 27.16 -1.43
CA GLY A 735 -17.60 25.90 -1.81
C GLY A 735 -16.66 24.69 -1.79
N LEU A 736 -15.70 24.68 -0.86
CA LEU A 736 -14.76 23.56 -0.71
C LEU A 736 -15.45 22.28 -0.23
N ALA A 737 -14.79 21.15 -0.48
CA ALA A 737 -15.27 19.84 -0.07
C ALA A 737 -15.18 19.58 1.44
N GLY A 738 -14.33 20.30 2.18
CA GLY A 738 -14.13 20.08 3.61
C GLY A 738 -12.82 20.63 4.16
N MET A 739 -12.38 20.10 5.30
CA MET A 739 -11.04 20.33 5.87
C MET A 739 -10.40 19.03 6.35
N PHE A 740 -9.07 18.96 6.30
CA PHE A 740 -8.28 17.86 6.84
C PHE A 740 -7.22 18.36 7.81
N ALA A 741 -6.80 17.51 8.75
CA ALA A 741 -5.75 17.84 9.71
C ALA A 741 -4.51 16.95 9.56
N PHE A 742 -3.32 17.57 9.63
CA PHE A 742 -2.06 16.86 9.91
C PHE A 742 -1.52 17.31 11.28
N ALA A 743 -1.42 16.46 12.29
CA ALA A 743 -1.95 15.09 12.38
C ALA A 743 -2.51 14.83 13.79
N LEU A 744 -3.34 13.78 13.93
CA LEU A 744 -4.17 13.55 15.11
C LEU A 744 -3.40 13.46 16.43
N GLU A 745 -2.15 13.00 16.41
CA GLU A 745 -1.35 12.92 17.64
C GLU A 745 -1.02 14.29 18.23
N ASN A 746 -1.05 15.36 17.43
CA ASN A 746 -0.61 16.70 17.84
C ASN A 746 -1.67 17.51 18.60
N ASP A 747 -2.96 17.17 18.48
CA ASP A 747 -4.06 17.82 19.21
C ASP A 747 -4.02 17.47 20.71
N ASP A 748 -4.68 18.28 21.53
CA ASP A 748 -4.73 18.09 22.98
C ASP A 748 -5.77 17.04 23.41
N ASN A 749 -5.75 16.67 24.70
CA ASN A 749 -6.69 15.69 25.26
C ASN A 749 -8.17 16.15 25.27
N ALA A 750 -8.46 17.44 25.04
CA ALA A 750 -9.81 17.93 24.83
C ALA A 750 -10.24 17.87 23.35
N GLY A 751 -9.29 17.62 22.45
CA GLY A 751 -9.46 17.67 21.00
C GLY A 751 -9.76 19.09 20.52
N SER A 752 -9.12 20.11 21.11
CA SER A 752 -9.47 21.52 20.88
C SER A 752 -9.44 21.92 19.41
N LEU A 753 -8.44 21.50 18.65
CA LEU A 753 -8.32 21.86 17.24
C LEU A 753 -9.32 21.07 16.39
N LEU A 754 -9.50 19.78 16.63
CA LEU A 754 -10.50 18.98 15.93
C LEU A 754 -11.94 19.41 16.25
N ASN A 755 -12.23 19.85 17.47
CA ASN A 755 -13.51 20.44 17.85
C ASN A 755 -13.77 21.74 17.07
N ALA A 756 -12.76 22.59 16.91
CA ALA A 756 -12.86 23.80 16.10
C ALA A 756 -13.10 23.46 14.62
N MET A 757 -12.37 22.49 14.07
CA MET A 757 -12.47 22.05 12.67
C MET A 757 -13.84 21.44 12.35
N ALA A 758 -14.30 20.52 13.19
CA ALA A 758 -15.62 19.90 13.03
C ALA A 758 -16.75 20.90 13.30
N GLY A 759 -16.55 21.86 14.20
CA GLY A 759 -17.51 22.90 14.53
C GLY A 759 -17.68 23.96 13.44
N SER A 760 -16.58 24.40 12.82
CA SER A 760 -16.58 25.49 11.83
C SER A 760 -17.16 25.08 10.47
N LEU A 761 -17.24 23.79 10.17
CA LEU A 761 -17.84 23.24 8.94
C LEU A 761 -19.37 23.06 8.99
N ASN A 762 -20.00 23.15 10.17
CA ASN A 762 -21.47 23.05 10.30
C ASN A 762 -22.21 24.35 9.91
#